data_AF-A0A957FU73-F1
#
_entry.id   AF-A0A957FU73-F1
#
_cell.length_a   1.000
_cell.length_b   1.000
_cell.length_c   1.000
_cell.angle_alpha   90.00
_cell.angle_beta   90.00
_cell.angle_gamma   90.00
#
_symmetry.space_group_name_H-M   'P 1'
#
loop_
_entity.id
_entity.type
_entity.pdbx_description
1 polymer ?
#
loop_
_entity_poly.entity_id
_entity_poly.type
_entity_poly.pdbx_seq_one_letter_code
_entity_poly.pdbx_strand_id
1 'polypeptide(L)'
;MARGEPREQYERTYILLPPNVDKNWARSAAIATWDARRFTIGGSADDAGIGDLDKRRVIAVNPSAWGDGEDGTGLQGFYERYYPGVTYRTVTAGSAIELESELKRFVSNNPLSGMMSGTRVSIPSPSRGAPREPYERTVVLLPPNADLAWARAAVDATWESQRLTILGSADDAGIGDLDVRKVIAVNPEAWGPGDDGMGLRGFFQRFYPGVEYQPLVAAIPNDLRIALGGEVAVAPPPADLPQFSLGIHDLAEIPAGRWLQSQNVGGWVYVAHFVGTGAHRFDFSDLEANGIRVVVNLRYSFSTDLGGGGNVPPDRERDGFVRACRETVQQSRGVWGWTIGNEPNNPREWPLNEPQTPERLAHLYNAIRRDLDGRFSPGPVDPFFGPGSDNRDWFSRIWRASDAAEFVDIHGYVRGADPTLCWRSARFGNAPLQWQALNFFGCCEALLAALPGRFRALPVVISEFNHLWKGRENDLGWLDGPGVQVVRAAHKRIVQWNQLGNQTIMALILYRYDGDEWILRDKPAILNEMVRLNRPVETLRFANPVQNRSFRINMPFGIFGHERDYGLHEGLDLFAVHGDPIVPIMDGRVTATRDIHPRGYGRYVRVAHDNGMISWYGHLDRPTVNEGDRVVGGQTVLGLADNSGNSTGDHLHLTVQWPGRGLDGFVVEQVVDPMPYLAHLR
;
A
#
# COMPACT_ATOMS: atom_id res chain seq x y z
N MET A 1 -38.71 -5.37 16.41
CA MET A 1 -38.53 -3.96 16.01
C MET A 1 -39.08 -3.81 14.60
N ALA A 2 -39.70 -2.67 14.27
CA ALA A 2 -40.01 -2.39 12.87
C ALA A 2 -38.71 -2.27 12.07
N ARG A 3 -38.78 -2.61 10.78
CA ARG A 3 -37.61 -2.68 9.90
C ARG A 3 -36.99 -1.29 9.76
N GLY A 4 -35.69 -1.16 10.05
CA GLY A 4 -34.95 0.09 9.79
C GLY A 4 -35.10 1.19 10.84
N GLU A 5 -35.79 0.90 11.93
CA GLU A 5 -35.83 1.77 13.11
C GLU A 5 -34.47 1.81 13.82
N PRO A 6 -34.04 2.97 14.34
CA PRO A 6 -32.83 3.04 15.12
C PRO A 6 -33.01 2.32 16.44
N ARG A 7 -31.99 1.54 16.83
CA ARG A 7 -31.92 0.91 18.15
C ARG A 7 -31.95 1.94 19.28
N GLU A 8 -31.21 3.04 19.10
CA GLU A 8 -31.08 4.15 20.04
C GLU A 8 -31.13 5.49 19.29
N GLN A 9 -31.57 6.56 19.95
CA GLN A 9 -31.59 7.89 19.37
C GLN A 9 -30.19 8.51 19.39
N TYR A 10 -29.73 9.01 18.24
CA TYR A 10 -28.45 9.70 18.07
C TYR A 10 -28.57 10.85 17.05
N GLU A 11 -27.55 11.71 17.01
CA GLU A 11 -27.45 12.77 16.02
C GLU A 11 -26.73 12.28 14.77
N ARG A 12 -27.40 12.38 13.62
CA ARG A 12 -26.83 12.07 12.31
C ARG A 12 -26.52 13.36 11.57
N THR A 13 -25.28 13.52 11.11
CA THR A 13 -24.89 14.61 10.20
C THR A 13 -24.37 14.04 8.89
N TYR A 14 -25.04 14.42 7.79
CA TYR A 14 -24.75 13.98 6.43
C TYR A 14 -24.23 15.14 5.58
N ILE A 15 -23.04 14.98 5.00
CA ILE A 15 -22.50 15.88 3.97
C ILE A 15 -23.05 15.42 2.62
N LEU A 16 -24.01 16.16 2.09
CA LEU A 16 -24.62 15.89 0.80
C LEU A 16 -23.83 16.63 -0.29
N LEU A 17 -23.14 15.86 -1.13
CA LEU A 17 -22.36 16.38 -2.24
C LEU A 17 -23.19 16.44 -3.53
N PRO A 18 -22.95 17.44 -4.41
CA PRO A 18 -23.68 17.57 -5.67
C PRO A 18 -23.62 16.32 -6.56
N PRO A 19 -24.61 16.12 -7.45
CA PRO A 19 -24.61 14.97 -8.36
C PRO A 19 -23.46 14.99 -9.37
N ASN A 20 -22.93 16.18 -9.69
CA ASN A 20 -21.96 16.40 -10.77
C ASN A 20 -20.51 16.58 -10.30
N VAL A 21 -20.19 16.42 -9.01
CA VAL A 21 -18.82 16.60 -8.51
C VAL A 21 -17.99 15.32 -8.58
N ASP A 22 -16.71 15.46 -8.88
CA ASP A 22 -15.72 14.37 -8.89
C ASP A 22 -15.31 13.95 -7.47
N LYS A 23 -14.48 12.91 -7.37
CA LYS A 23 -13.95 12.37 -6.11
C LYS A 23 -13.12 13.36 -5.29
N ASN A 24 -12.57 14.42 -5.89
CA ASN A 24 -11.77 15.40 -5.16
C ASN A 24 -12.65 16.19 -4.18
N TRP A 25 -13.91 16.45 -4.52
CA TRP A 25 -14.87 17.08 -3.60
C TRP A 25 -15.19 16.18 -2.41
N ALA A 26 -15.42 14.89 -2.65
CA ALA A 26 -15.62 13.91 -1.57
C ALA A 26 -14.39 13.73 -0.71
N ARG A 27 -13.19 13.77 -1.32
CA ARG A 27 -11.92 13.74 -0.60
C ARG A 27 -11.78 14.96 0.32
N SER A 28 -12.10 16.15 -0.17
CA SER A 28 -12.09 17.38 0.63
C SER A 28 -13.10 17.35 1.78
N ALA A 29 -14.28 16.78 1.57
CA ALA A 29 -15.25 16.54 2.64
C ALA A 29 -14.70 15.58 3.71
N ALA A 30 -14.04 14.48 3.30
CA ALA A 30 -13.40 13.54 4.22
C ALA A 30 -12.26 14.20 5.00
N ILE A 31 -11.37 14.95 4.34
CA ILE A 31 -10.27 15.69 4.97
C ILE A 31 -10.78 16.67 6.02
N ALA A 32 -11.88 17.36 5.74
CA ALA A 32 -12.40 18.38 6.64
C ALA A 32 -13.13 17.80 7.87
N THR A 33 -13.73 16.62 7.76
CA THR A 33 -14.73 16.16 8.73
C THR A 33 -14.44 14.82 9.39
N TRP A 34 -13.62 13.95 8.78
CA TRP A 34 -13.51 12.55 9.22
C TRP A 34 -12.87 12.41 10.60
N ASP A 35 -11.63 12.87 10.77
CA ASP A 35 -10.92 12.75 12.05
C ASP A 35 -11.50 13.66 13.14
N ALA A 36 -12.26 14.70 12.75
CA ALA A 36 -12.89 15.63 13.69
C ALA A 36 -14.23 15.12 14.23
N ARG A 37 -15.07 14.55 13.35
CA ARG A 37 -16.48 14.24 13.65
C ARG A 37 -17.02 12.96 12.99
N ARG A 38 -16.32 12.36 12.02
CA ARG A 38 -16.77 11.20 11.22
C ARG A 38 -18.17 11.39 10.62
N PHE A 39 -18.43 12.57 10.06
CA PHE A 39 -19.70 12.82 9.36
C PHE A 39 -19.89 11.85 8.20
N THR A 40 -21.14 11.47 7.95
CA THR A 40 -21.51 10.62 6.83
C THR A 40 -21.34 11.42 5.53
N ILE A 41 -20.69 10.83 4.52
CA ILE A 41 -20.42 11.48 3.23
C ILE A 41 -21.14 10.70 2.14
N GLY A 42 -21.94 11.37 1.33
CA GLY A 42 -22.60 10.71 0.20
C GLY A 42 -23.30 11.68 -0.76
N GLY A 43 -23.89 11.10 -1.81
CA GLY A 43 -24.45 11.81 -2.95
C GLY A 43 -25.94 11.59 -3.17
N SER A 44 -26.67 11.04 -2.19
CA SER A 44 -28.12 10.79 -2.30
C SER A 44 -28.91 11.69 -1.34
N ALA A 45 -29.82 12.49 -1.89
CA ALA A 45 -30.68 13.38 -1.10
C ALA A 45 -31.71 12.58 -0.26
N ASP A 46 -32.24 11.49 -0.79
CA ASP A 46 -33.12 10.59 -0.03
C ASP A 46 -32.34 9.95 1.14
N ASP A 47 -31.13 9.41 0.91
CA ASP A 47 -30.30 8.82 1.97
C ASP A 47 -29.93 9.81 3.06
N ALA A 48 -29.73 11.08 2.72
CA ALA A 48 -29.45 12.12 3.69
C ALA A 48 -30.64 12.43 4.63
N GLY A 49 -31.88 12.15 4.19
CA GLY A 49 -33.12 12.44 4.93
C GLY A 49 -33.69 11.31 5.78
N ILE A 50 -33.37 10.05 5.48
CA ILE A 50 -33.97 8.87 6.14
C ILE A 50 -33.52 8.66 7.61
N GLY A 51 -34.28 7.81 8.30
CA GLY A 51 -34.07 7.37 9.68
C GLY A 51 -35.03 8.02 10.66
N ASP A 52 -35.67 7.23 11.54
CA ASP A 52 -36.51 7.76 12.62
C ASP A 52 -35.65 8.33 13.77
N LEU A 53 -34.88 9.37 13.47
CA LEU A 53 -33.97 10.04 14.39
C LEU A 53 -34.50 11.42 14.74
N ASP A 54 -34.42 11.76 16.04
CA ASP A 54 -34.79 13.06 16.61
C ASP A 54 -33.94 14.19 16.02
N LYS A 55 -32.68 13.90 15.67
CA LYS A 55 -31.72 14.87 15.13
C LYS A 55 -31.08 14.36 13.84
N ARG A 56 -31.65 14.75 12.71
CA ARG A 56 -31.08 14.56 11.37
C ARG A 56 -30.62 15.89 10.84
N ARG A 57 -29.33 16.02 10.51
CA ARG A 57 -28.74 17.21 9.91
C ARG A 57 -28.21 16.89 8.53
N VAL A 58 -28.59 17.69 7.56
CA VAL A 58 -28.03 17.66 6.20
C VAL A 58 -27.25 18.95 5.97
N ILE A 59 -25.99 18.80 5.57
CA ILE A 59 -25.14 19.89 5.09
C ILE A 59 -25.05 19.72 3.58
N ALA A 60 -25.88 20.47 2.86
CA ALA A 60 -25.94 20.46 1.41
C ALA A 60 -24.85 21.35 0.82
N VAL A 61 -23.92 20.75 0.08
CA VAL A 61 -22.88 21.47 -0.64
C VAL A 61 -23.43 21.91 -2.00
N ASN A 62 -23.29 23.19 -2.34
CA ASN A 62 -23.76 23.79 -3.58
C ASN A 62 -25.18 23.34 -3.96
N PRO A 63 -26.20 23.64 -3.13
CA PRO A 63 -27.55 23.09 -3.29
C PRO A 63 -28.23 23.45 -4.61
N SER A 64 -27.85 24.55 -5.25
CA SER A 64 -28.32 24.92 -6.59
C SER A 64 -27.96 23.90 -7.69
N ALA A 65 -26.93 23.08 -7.48
CA ALA A 65 -26.55 22.02 -8.42
C ALA A 65 -27.57 20.87 -8.52
N TRP A 66 -28.55 20.83 -7.61
CA TRP A 66 -29.65 19.86 -7.61
C TRP A 66 -30.87 20.33 -8.40
N GLY A 67 -30.86 21.58 -8.90
CA GLY A 67 -32.00 22.21 -9.55
C GLY A 67 -33.12 22.59 -8.59
N ASP A 68 -34.19 23.17 -9.14
CA ASP A 68 -35.30 23.73 -8.36
C ASP A 68 -36.37 22.67 -7.98
N GLY A 69 -36.20 21.40 -8.38
CA GLY A 69 -37.16 20.33 -8.12
C GLY A 69 -38.51 20.52 -8.84
N GLU A 70 -39.45 19.59 -8.64
CA GLU A 70 -40.76 19.59 -9.32
C GLU A 70 -41.68 20.75 -8.91
N ASP A 71 -41.50 21.29 -7.71
CA ASP A 71 -42.32 22.37 -7.14
C ASP A 71 -41.61 23.74 -7.12
N GLY A 72 -40.40 23.83 -7.70
CA GLY A 72 -39.64 25.08 -7.81
C GLY A 72 -39.02 25.56 -6.50
N THR A 73 -39.03 24.75 -5.44
CA THR A 73 -38.54 25.11 -4.10
C THR A 73 -37.10 24.67 -3.82
N GLY A 74 -36.49 23.96 -4.77
CA GLY A 74 -35.14 23.42 -4.68
C GLY A 74 -34.98 22.39 -3.56
N LEU A 75 -33.73 22.13 -3.21
CA LEU A 75 -33.39 21.07 -2.27
C LEU A 75 -33.89 21.31 -0.83
N GLN A 76 -34.09 22.58 -0.43
CA GLN A 76 -34.66 22.88 0.89
C GLN A 76 -36.13 22.45 0.98
N GLY A 77 -36.96 22.85 0.01
CA GLY A 77 -38.37 22.46 0.01
C GLY A 77 -38.56 20.95 -0.22
N PHE A 78 -37.65 20.29 -0.95
CA PHE A 78 -37.59 18.83 -0.99
C PHE A 78 -37.54 18.19 0.40
N TYR A 79 -36.64 18.65 1.30
CA TYR A 79 -36.58 18.12 2.67
C TYR A 79 -37.78 18.52 3.51
N GLU A 80 -38.29 19.76 3.38
CA GLU A 80 -39.48 20.19 4.11
C GLU A 80 -40.71 19.35 3.76
N ARG A 81 -40.82 18.95 2.48
CA ARG A 81 -41.94 18.16 1.96
C ARG A 81 -41.81 16.67 2.27
N TYR A 82 -40.67 16.06 1.96
CA TYR A 82 -40.52 14.60 1.99
C TYR A 82 -39.85 14.08 3.26
N TYR A 83 -39.07 14.91 3.95
CA TYR A 83 -38.30 14.51 5.13
C TYR A 83 -38.41 15.56 6.25
N PRO A 84 -39.64 15.86 6.73
CA PRO A 84 -39.85 16.89 7.73
C PRO A 84 -39.05 16.60 9.01
N GLY A 85 -38.52 17.68 9.60
CA GLY A 85 -37.66 17.63 10.79
C GLY A 85 -36.16 17.50 10.50
N VAL A 86 -35.74 17.39 9.24
CA VAL A 86 -34.32 17.52 8.87
C VAL A 86 -33.84 18.95 9.13
N THR A 87 -32.77 19.09 9.91
CA THR A 87 -32.03 20.34 10.06
C THR A 87 -31.19 20.56 8.80
N TYR A 88 -31.68 21.41 7.90
CA TYR A 88 -31.02 21.72 6.64
C TYR A 88 -30.02 22.88 6.80
N ARG A 89 -28.78 22.69 6.33
CA ARG A 89 -27.71 23.68 6.29
C ARG A 89 -27.05 23.64 4.93
N THR A 90 -26.49 24.76 4.49
CA THR A 90 -25.85 24.87 3.18
C THR A 90 -24.39 25.30 3.30
N VAL A 91 -23.56 24.80 2.40
CA VAL A 91 -22.18 25.25 2.19
C VAL A 91 -22.00 25.54 0.70
N THR A 92 -21.43 26.68 0.36
CA THR A 92 -21.11 27.05 -1.02
C THR A 92 -19.59 27.07 -1.20
N ALA A 93 -19.11 26.49 -2.29
CA ALA A 93 -17.71 26.50 -2.65
C ALA A 93 -17.55 26.47 -4.18
N GLY A 94 -16.58 27.18 -4.73
CA GLY A 94 -16.22 27.16 -6.15
C GLY A 94 -15.22 26.04 -6.51
N SER A 95 -14.58 25.42 -5.53
CA SER A 95 -13.62 24.32 -5.74
C SER A 95 -13.60 23.33 -4.57
N ALA A 96 -13.02 22.13 -4.78
CA ALA A 96 -12.84 21.13 -3.72
C ALA A 96 -11.98 21.66 -2.54
N ILE A 97 -10.91 22.39 -2.84
CA ILE A 97 -10.02 22.98 -1.80
C ILE A 97 -10.77 24.03 -0.98
N GLU A 98 -11.61 24.84 -1.62
CA GLU A 98 -12.46 25.79 -0.94
C GLU A 98 -13.50 25.09 -0.07
N LEU A 99 -14.13 24.02 -0.57
CA LEU A 99 -15.05 23.19 0.20
C LEU A 99 -14.41 22.67 1.49
N GLU A 100 -13.17 22.16 1.41
CA GLU A 100 -12.43 21.71 2.59
C GLU A 100 -12.34 22.81 3.65
N SER A 101 -12.00 24.02 3.22
CA SER A 101 -11.86 25.18 4.10
C SER A 101 -13.19 25.58 4.73
N GLU A 102 -14.27 25.62 3.95
CA GLU A 102 -15.60 25.95 4.47
C GLU A 102 -16.13 24.91 5.44
N LEU A 103 -15.94 23.62 5.16
CA LEU A 103 -16.34 22.55 6.08
C LEU A 103 -15.52 22.58 7.38
N LYS A 104 -14.22 22.86 7.33
CA LYS A 104 -13.39 23.05 8.54
C LYS A 104 -13.88 24.22 9.39
N ARG A 105 -14.25 25.34 8.77
CA ARG A 105 -14.87 26.47 9.49
C ARG A 105 -16.21 26.07 10.08
N PHE A 106 -17.05 25.36 9.33
CA PHE A 106 -18.34 24.87 9.80
C PHE A 106 -18.19 24.00 11.05
N VAL A 107 -17.25 23.03 11.03
CA VAL A 107 -16.96 22.15 12.17
C VAL A 107 -16.44 22.93 13.38
N SER A 108 -15.61 23.96 13.16
CA SER A 108 -15.02 24.78 14.22
C SER A 108 -16.02 25.73 14.86
N ASN A 109 -16.93 26.31 14.07
CA ASN A 109 -17.94 27.28 14.53
C ASN A 109 -19.15 26.62 15.20
N ASN A 110 -19.27 25.30 15.11
CA ASN A 110 -20.32 24.51 15.76
C ASN A 110 -19.69 23.48 16.72
N PRO A 111 -19.05 23.92 17.83
CA PRO A 111 -18.55 23.00 18.84
C PRO A 111 -19.74 22.28 19.51
N LEU A 112 -19.56 20.99 19.83
CA LEU A 112 -20.58 20.18 20.50
C LEU A 112 -21.07 20.88 21.78
N SER A 113 -22.33 21.31 21.81
CA SER A 113 -23.04 21.43 23.09
C SER A 113 -23.22 20.00 23.61
N GLY A 114 -22.72 19.74 24.81
CA GLY A 114 -22.56 18.40 25.38
C GLY A 114 -23.82 17.53 25.36
N MET A 115 -23.59 16.22 25.48
CA MET A 115 -24.59 15.20 25.77
C MET A 115 -25.57 15.71 26.84
N MET A 116 -26.75 16.15 26.40
CA MET A 116 -27.88 16.37 27.28
C MET A 116 -28.65 15.05 27.32
N SER A 117 -28.54 14.37 28.46
CA SER A 117 -29.57 13.47 28.97
C SER A 117 -30.89 14.24 28.98
N GLY A 118 -31.74 13.99 27.97
CA GLY A 118 -33.06 14.58 27.84
C GLY A 118 -34.12 13.49 28.04
N THR A 119 -34.90 13.62 29.10
CA THR A 119 -36.05 12.77 29.43
C THR A 119 -37.06 12.77 28.28
N ARG A 120 -37.57 11.57 27.93
CA ARG A 120 -38.61 11.37 26.90
C ARG A 120 -39.87 12.18 27.18
N VAL A 121 -40.28 13.00 26.20
CA VAL A 121 -41.68 13.40 26.03
C VAL A 121 -42.14 12.79 24.70
N SER A 122 -43.10 11.85 24.77
CA SER A 122 -43.71 11.24 23.60
C SER A 122 -44.75 12.18 22.99
N ILE A 123 -44.50 12.66 21.77
CA ILE A 123 -45.55 13.20 20.91
C ILE A 123 -45.58 12.29 19.67
N PRO A 124 -46.72 11.68 19.31
CA PRO A 124 -46.83 10.93 18.07
C PRO A 124 -46.90 11.92 16.90
N SER A 125 -45.78 12.08 16.21
CA SER A 125 -45.66 12.78 14.92
C SER A 125 -45.69 11.74 13.79
N PRO A 126 -46.06 12.12 12.54
CA PRO A 126 -46.15 11.20 11.41
C PRO A 126 -44.84 10.42 11.22
N SER A 127 -44.91 9.27 10.52
CA SER A 127 -43.76 8.39 10.22
C SER A 127 -42.58 9.20 9.66
N ARG A 128 -41.67 9.61 10.54
CA ARG A 128 -40.58 10.54 10.23
C ARG A 128 -39.38 9.72 9.78
N GLY A 129 -38.76 10.12 8.68
CA GLY A 129 -37.58 9.42 8.16
C GLY A 129 -37.86 8.09 7.46
N ALA A 130 -39.13 7.79 7.17
CA ALA A 130 -39.50 6.78 6.19
C ALA A 130 -38.99 7.21 4.80
N PRO A 131 -38.54 6.27 3.95
CA PRO A 131 -38.11 6.61 2.61
C PRO A 131 -39.31 7.06 1.75
N ARG A 132 -39.09 8.09 0.93
CA ARG A 132 -40.08 8.55 -0.05
C ARG A 132 -40.42 7.46 -1.08
N GLU A 133 -39.41 6.73 -1.53
CA GLU A 133 -39.51 5.60 -2.46
C GLU A 133 -38.47 4.53 -2.10
N PRO A 134 -38.69 3.25 -2.42
CA PRO A 134 -37.70 2.22 -2.17
C PRO A 134 -36.48 2.38 -3.10
N TYR A 135 -35.28 2.28 -2.54
CA TYR A 135 -34.02 2.26 -3.29
C TYR A 135 -33.00 1.35 -2.60
N GLU A 136 -31.98 0.94 -3.35
CA GLU A 136 -30.85 0.19 -2.80
C GLU A 136 -29.88 1.13 -2.10
N ARG A 137 -29.62 0.88 -0.81
CA ARG A 137 -28.63 1.61 -0.04
C ARG A 137 -27.42 0.72 0.21
N THR A 138 -26.29 1.04 -0.42
CA THR A 138 -24.99 0.42 -0.14
C THR A 138 -24.08 1.40 0.60
N VAL A 139 -23.60 1.01 1.78
CA VAL A 139 -22.68 1.82 2.60
C VAL A 139 -21.33 1.13 2.81
N VAL A 140 -20.27 1.93 2.83
CA VAL A 140 -18.94 1.50 3.31
C VAL A 140 -18.82 1.91 4.77
N LEU A 141 -18.92 0.93 5.67
CA LEU A 141 -18.79 1.11 7.11
C LEU A 141 -17.33 0.93 7.52
N LEU A 142 -16.68 2.04 7.87
CA LEU A 142 -15.28 2.05 8.31
C LEU A 142 -15.16 1.76 9.81
N PRO A 143 -14.10 1.07 10.25
CA PRO A 143 -13.97 0.66 11.65
C PRO A 143 -13.74 1.83 12.61
N PRO A 144 -13.94 1.65 13.93
CA PRO A 144 -13.86 2.74 14.91
C PRO A 144 -12.48 3.40 14.97
N ASN A 145 -11.43 2.66 14.61
CA ASN A 145 -10.05 3.11 14.56
C ASN A 145 -9.61 3.67 13.19
N ALA A 146 -10.51 3.76 12.20
CA ALA A 146 -10.17 4.20 10.85
C ALA A 146 -9.89 5.71 10.81
N ASP A 147 -8.67 6.12 10.49
CA ASP A 147 -8.33 7.52 10.30
C ASP A 147 -8.70 8.04 8.89
N LEU A 148 -8.39 9.30 8.61
CA LEU A 148 -8.59 9.94 7.30
C LEU A 148 -8.05 9.13 6.12
N ALA A 149 -6.97 8.36 6.29
CA ALA A 149 -6.41 7.60 5.17
C ALA A 149 -7.39 6.52 4.69
N TRP A 150 -8.09 5.86 5.62
CA TRP A 150 -9.14 4.88 5.32
C TRP A 150 -10.37 5.52 4.66
N ALA A 151 -10.81 6.67 5.18
CA ALA A 151 -11.91 7.43 4.58
C ALA A 151 -11.60 7.85 3.15
N ARG A 152 -10.39 8.36 2.93
CA ARG A 152 -9.92 8.74 1.59
C ARG A 152 -9.86 7.54 0.65
N ALA A 153 -9.39 6.39 1.12
CA ALA A 153 -9.35 5.19 0.30
C ALA A 153 -10.75 4.70 -0.12
N ALA A 154 -11.72 4.74 0.80
CA ALA A 154 -13.11 4.43 0.49
C ALA A 154 -13.69 5.40 -0.56
N VAL A 155 -13.46 6.70 -0.38
CA VAL A 155 -13.85 7.74 -1.37
C VAL A 155 -13.21 7.45 -2.72
N ASP A 156 -11.90 7.28 -2.75
CA ASP A 156 -11.14 7.15 -3.98
C ASP A 156 -11.54 5.91 -4.78
N ALA A 157 -11.98 4.84 -4.11
CA ALA A 157 -12.44 3.62 -4.78
C ALA A 157 -13.87 3.69 -5.30
N THR A 158 -14.76 4.34 -4.56
CA THR A 158 -16.20 4.16 -4.76
C THR A 158 -16.85 5.38 -5.40
N TRP A 159 -16.25 6.57 -5.30
CA TRP A 159 -16.96 7.80 -5.64
C TRP A 159 -17.24 7.93 -7.15
N GLU A 160 -16.30 7.58 -8.01
CA GLU A 160 -16.50 7.68 -9.48
C GLU A 160 -17.29 6.51 -10.05
N SER A 161 -17.18 5.33 -9.43
CA SER A 161 -17.77 4.10 -9.94
C SER A 161 -19.21 3.90 -9.47
N GLN A 162 -19.47 4.12 -8.18
CA GLN A 162 -20.72 3.75 -7.53
C GLN A 162 -21.33 4.85 -6.64
N ARG A 163 -20.58 5.92 -6.33
CA ARG A 163 -20.97 7.01 -5.40
C ARG A 163 -21.51 6.49 -4.06
N LEU A 164 -20.87 5.47 -3.49
CA LEU A 164 -21.31 4.87 -2.22
C LEU A 164 -21.23 5.84 -1.04
N THR A 165 -22.14 5.67 -0.08
CA THR A 165 -22.13 6.42 1.18
C THR A 165 -21.05 5.87 2.11
N ILE A 166 -20.24 6.76 2.70
CA ILE A 166 -19.11 6.42 3.58
C ILE A 166 -19.38 6.95 4.98
N LEU A 167 -19.28 6.08 5.99
CA LEU A 167 -19.62 6.43 7.38
C LEU A 167 -18.89 5.56 8.40
N GLY A 168 -18.94 5.97 9.67
CA GLY A 168 -18.29 5.31 10.80
C GLY A 168 -19.22 4.87 11.93
N SER A 169 -20.54 4.81 11.71
CA SER A 169 -21.54 4.43 12.70
C SER A 169 -22.29 3.17 12.28
N ALA A 170 -22.20 2.09 13.07
CA ALA A 170 -22.92 0.85 12.79
C ALA A 170 -24.45 1.01 12.88
N ASP A 171 -24.94 1.86 13.79
CA ASP A 171 -26.36 2.19 13.85
C ASP A 171 -26.81 2.94 12.56
N ASP A 172 -26.04 3.93 12.08
CA ASP A 172 -26.35 4.64 10.82
C ASP A 172 -26.30 3.73 9.58
N ALA A 173 -25.43 2.72 9.58
CA ALA A 173 -25.39 1.72 8.51
C ALA A 173 -26.69 0.88 8.44
N GLY A 174 -27.38 0.66 9.56
CA GLY A 174 -28.53 -0.25 9.66
C GLY A 174 -29.91 0.40 9.47
N ILE A 175 -30.04 1.71 9.65
CA ILE A 175 -31.33 2.42 9.60
C ILE A 175 -31.91 2.56 8.18
N GLY A 176 -33.20 2.91 8.13
CA GLY A 176 -33.98 3.13 6.92
C GLY A 176 -34.87 1.93 6.63
N ASP A 177 -36.16 2.15 6.42
CA ASP A 177 -37.10 1.09 6.03
C ASP A 177 -37.03 0.82 4.53
N LEU A 178 -35.88 0.32 4.07
CA LEU A 178 -35.55 0.11 2.66
C LEU A 178 -35.52 -1.38 2.32
N ASP A 179 -35.92 -1.70 1.08
CA ASP A 179 -35.94 -3.06 0.55
C ASP A 179 -34.56 -3.71 0.50
N VAL A 180 -33.52 -2.93 0.17
CA VAL A 180 -32.14 -3.41 0.16
C VAL A 180 -31.26 -2.46 0.96
N ARG A 181 -30.63 -2.98 2.02
CA ARG A 181 -29.63 -2.28 2.83
C ARG A 181 -28.38 -3.13 2.90
N LYS A 182 -27.35 -2.72 2.17
CA LYS A 182 -26.09 -3.42 2.08
C LYS A 182 -25.01 -2.67 2.85
N VAL A 183 -24.30 -3.41 3.69
CA VAL A 183 -23.21 -2.88 4.51
C VAL A 183 -21.94 -3.62 4.15
N ILE A 184 -21.00 -2.89 3.53
CA ILE A 184 -19.62 -3.34 3.36
C ILE A 184 -18.87 -2.95 4.64
N ALA A 185 -18.74 -3.90 5.55
CA ALA A 185 -18.10 -3.71 6.85
C ALA A 185 -16.59 -3.93 6.74
N VAL A 186 -15.82 -2.84 6.82
CA VAL A 186 -14.36 -2.87 6.72
C VAL A 186 -13.76 -3.23 8.08
N ASN A 187 -12.89 -4.25 8.11
CA ASN A 187 -12.21 -4.76 9.32
C ASN A 187 -13.18 -4.93 10.50
N PRO A 188 -14.23 -5.76 10.36
CA PRO A 188 -15.32 -5.86 11.33
C PRO A 188 -14.87 -6.32 12.72
N GLU A 189 -13.73 -7.00 12.82
CA GLU A 189 -13.10 -7.39 14.09
C GLU A 189 -12.71 -6.19 14.96
N ALA A 190 -12.43 -5.03 14.36
CA ALA A 190 -12.06 -3.82 15.09
C ALA A 190 -13.19 -3.23 15.92
N TRP A 191 -14.44 -3.68 15.72
CA TRP A 191 -15.60 -3.32 16.53
C TRP A 191 -15.70 -4.13 17.82
N GLY A 192 -14.85 -5.15 17.98
CA GLY A 192 -14.90 -6.07 19.10
C GLY A 192 -16.14 -6.98 19.06
N PRO A 193 -16.27 -7.86 20.07
CA PRO A 193 -17.39 -8.80 20.16
C PRO A 193 -18.71 -8.15 20.58
N GLY A 194 -18.71 -6.88 21.01
CA GLY A 194 -19.88 -6.22 21.60
C GLY A 194 -20.28 -6.81 22.96
N ASP A 195 -21.26 -6.19 23.62
CA ASP A 195 -21.73 -6.60 24.96
C ASP A 195 -22.38 -7.99 24.98
N ASP A 196 -22.82 -8.49 23.82
CA ASP A 196 -23.47 -9.80 23.67
C ASP A 196 -22.56 -10.89 23.09
N GLY A 197 -21.29 -10.57 22.82
CA GLY A 197 -20.30 -11.55 22.34
C GLY A 197 -20.41 -11.89 20.85
N MET A 198 -21.34 -11.31 20.11
CA MET A 198 -21.71 -11.76 18.75
C MET A 198 -20.98 -11.01 17.62
N GLY A 199 -20.23 -9.95 17.95
CA GLY A 199 -19.53 -9.10 16.99
C GLY A 199 -20.47 -8.34 16.05
N LEU A 200 -19.89 -7.63 15.08
CA LEU A 200 -20.63 -6.71 14.21
C LEU A 200 -21.70 -7.40 13.33
N ARG A 201 -21.44 -8.63 12.86
CA ARG A 201 -22.45 -9.41 12.11
C ARG A 201 -23.67 -9.71 12.98
N GLY A 202 -23.45 -10.16 14.22
CA GLY A 202 -24.52 -10.44 15.16
C GLY A 202 -25.29 -9.19 15.56
N PHE A 203 -24.60 -8.06 15.71
CA PHE A 203 -25.21 -6.75 15.93
C PHE A 203 -26.26 -6.42 14.85
N PHE A 204 -25.90 -6.52 13.56
CA PHE A 204 -26.86 -6.28 12.47
C PHE A 204 -28.00 -7.31 12.46
N GLN A 205 -27.72 -8.60 12.67
CA GLN A 205 -28.76 -9.63 12.72
C GLN A 205 -29.78 -9.38 13.84
N ARG A 206 -29.31 -8.89 14.99
CA ARG A 206 -30.14 -8.67 16.18
C ARG A 206 -30.94 -7.37 16.10
N PHE A 207 -30.29 -6.28 15.74
CA PHE A 207 -30.88 -4.94 15.85
C PHE A 207 -31.38 -4.39 14.51
N TYR A 208 -30.84 -4.86 13.39
CA TYR A 208 -31.16 -4.37 12.05
C TYR A 208 -31.39 -5.55 11.08
N PRO A 209 -32.37 -6.43 11.35
CA PRO A 209 -32.62 -7.59 10.51
C PRO A 209 -32.92 -7.19 9.06
N GLY A 210 -32.43 -7.99 8.11
CA GLY A 210 -32.53 -7.72 6.68
C GLY A 210 -31.45 -6.79 6.12
N VAL A 211 -30.41 -6.46 6.89
CA VAL A 211 -29.18 -5.88 6.35
C VAL A 211 -28.36 -6.98 5.64
N GLU A 212 -28.02 -6.75 4.38
CA GLU A 212 -27.05 -7.53 3.62
C GLU A 212 -25.64 -7.19 4.09
N TYR A 213 -25.10 -8.05 4.95
CA TYR A 213 -23.82 -7.84 5.58
C TYR A 213 -22.68 -8.47 4.76
N GLN A 214 -21.75 -7.63 4.29
CA GLN A 214 -20.54 -8.04 3.56
C GLN A 214 -19.28 -7.62 4.33
N PRO A 215 -18.56 -8.56 4.97
CA PRO A 215 -17.28 -8.24 5.60
C PRO A 215 -16.20 -8.01 4.53
N LEU A 216 -15.33 -7.02 4.73
CA LEU A 216 -14.17 -6.74 3.91
C LEU A 216 -12.96 -6.57 4.81
N VAL A 217 -11.91 -7.36 4.59
CA VAL A 217 -10.65 -7.25 5.34
C VAL A 217 -9.64 -6.52 4.47
N ALA A 218 -9.05 -5.48 5.02
CA ALA A 218 -7.99 -4.69 4.39
C ALA A 218 -6.93 -4.40 5.44
N ALA A 219 -5.65 -4.64 5.13
CA ALA A 219 -4.58 -4.38 6.09
C ALA A 219 -4.21 -2.89 6.11
N ILE A 220 -4.27 -2.24 4.95
CA ILE A 220 -4.02 -0.80 4.78
C ILE A 220 -5.11 -0.14 3.94
N PRO A 221 -5.24 1.20 3.97
CA PRO A 221 -6.22 1.92 3.16
C PRO A 221 -6.14 1.57 1.67
N ASN A 222 -4.96 1.32 1.13
CA ASN A 222 -4.86 0.98 -0.28
C ASN A 222 -5.43 -0.42 -0.62
N ASP A 223 -5.34 -1.39 0.30
CA ASP A 223 -5.99 -2.69 0.12
C ASP A 223 -7.50 -2.53 0.07
N LEU A 224 -8.05 -1.66 0.93
CA LEU A 224 -9.46 -1.28 0.88
C LEU A 224 -9.81 -0.68 -0.48
N ARG A 225 -8.96 0.21 -1.01
CA ARG A 225 -9.21 0.85 -2.30
C ARG A 225 -9.28 -0.17 -3.45
N ILE A 226 -8.39 -1.17 -3.44
CA ILE A 226 -8.39 -2.27 -4.42
C ILE A 226 -9.61 -3.17 -4.22
N ALA A 227 -9.90 -3.57 -2.98
CA ALA A 227 -10.99 -4.47 -2.65
C ALA A 227 -12.37 -3.89 -2.99
N LEU A 228 -12.50 -2.56 -2.98
CA LEU A 228 -13.69 -1.82 -3.42
C LEU A 228 -13.71 -1.54 -4.94
N GLY A 229 -12.77 -2.08 -5.72
CA GLY A 229 -12.76 -1.97 -7.18
C GLY A 229 -12.22 -0.64 -7.74
N GLY A 230 -11.50 0.15 -6.95
CA GLY A 230 -10.96 1.44 -7.37
C GLY A 230 -9.75 1.36 -8.30
N GLU A 231 -9.74 2.17 -9.37
CA GLU A 231 -8.56 2.33 -10.23
C GLU A 231 -7.39 2.97 -9.48
N VAL A 232 -6.20 2.40 -9.63
CA VAL A 232 -4.94 2.99 -9.17
C VAL A 232 -4.43 3.94 -10.26
N ALA A 233 -4.57 5.25 -10.07
CA ALA A 233 -3.79 6.20 -10.85
C ALA A 233 -2.32 6.09 -10.40
N VAL A 234 -1.54 5.30 -11.13
CA VAL A 234 -0.11 5.13 -10.90
C VAL A 234 0.60 6.31 -11.55
N ALA A 235 1.00 7.31 -10.76
CA ALA A 235 2.05 8.20 -11.25
C ALA A 235 3.32 7.34 -11.39
N PRO A 236 3.91 7.21 -12.59
CA PRO A 236 5.17 6.51 -12.72
C PRO A 236 6.22 7.23 -11.86
N PRO A 237 7.17 6.50 -11.25
CA PRO A 237 8.31 7.14 -10.62
C PRO A 237 8.99 8.07 -11.65
N PRO A 238 9.56 9.21 -11.23
CA PRO A 238 10.35 10.08 -12.09
C PRO A 238 11.29 9.25 -12.97
N ALA A 239 11.32 9.55 -14.28
CA ALA A 239 12.00 8.72 -15.29
C ALA A 239 13.53 8.61 -15.10
N ASP A 240 14.10 9.45 -14.24
CA ASP A 240 15.51 9.51 -13.86
C ASP A 240 15.86 8.68 -12.63
N LEU A 241 14.88 8.13 -11.90
CA LEU A 241 15.14 7.30 -10.74
C LEU A 241 15.50 5.86 -11.15
N PRO A 242 16.51 5.27 -10.49
CA PRO A 242 16.70 3.83 -10.40
C PRO A 242 15.41 3.01 -10.30
N GLN A 243 15.26 1.99 -11.15
CA GLN A 243 14.31 0.93 -10.88
C GLN A 243 14.68 0.23 -9.56
N PHE A 244 13.65 -0.14 -8.79
CA PHE A 244 13.79 -0.93 -7.57
C PHE A 244 14.61 -2.20 -7.81
N SER A 245 15.60 -2.44 -6.94
CA SER A 245 16.35 -3.69 -6.93
C SER A 245 16.81 -4.04 -5.50
N LEU A 246 17.17 -5.29 -5.29
CA LEU A 246 17.73 -5.78 -4.04
C LEU A 246 19.20 -5.39 -3.92
N GLY A 247 19.68 -5.33 -2.68
CA GLY A 247 21.09 -5.17 -2.36
C GLY A 247 21.52 -5.98 -1.15
N ILE A 248 22.79 -5.86 -0.79
CA ILE A 248 23.39 -6.56 0.35
C ILE A 248 24.13 -5.55 1.23
N HIS A 249 23.96 -5.67 2.54
CA HIS A 249 24.75 -4.94 3.51
C HIS A 249 26.15 -5.56 3.59
N ASP A 250 27.17 -4.73 3.47
CA ASP A 250 28.54 -5.14 3.18
C ASP A 250 29.55 -4.50 4.14
N LEU A 251 30.77 -5.04 4.11
CA LEU A 251 31.93 -4.48 4.80
C LEU A 251 32.65 -3.45 3.93
N ALA A 252 33.60 -2.72 4.51
CA ALA A 252 34.36 -1.68 3.80
C ALA A 252 35.15 -2.24 2.60
N GLU A 253 35.57 -3.50 2.67
CA GLU A 253 36.27 -4.23 1.60
C GLU A 253 35.34 -4.69 0.46
N ILE A 254 34.03 -4.41 0.55
CA ILE A 254 32.98 -4.67 -0.44
C ILE A 254 32.91 -6.09 -1.05
N PRO A 255 33.10 -7.19 -0.29
CA PRO A 255 33.03 -8.55 -0.84
C PRO A 255 31.68 -8.88 -1.49
N ALA A 256 30.56 -8.33 -1.00
CA ALA A 256 29.24 -8.51 -1.63
C ALA A 256 29.15 -7.77 -2.98
N GLY A 257 29.68 -6.55 -3.05
CA GLY A 257 29.76 -5.79 -4.30
C GLY A 257 30.55 -6.52 -5.39
N ARG A 258 31.69 -7.12 -5.01
CA ARG A 258 32.51 -7.96 -5.89
C ARG A 258 31.78 -9.22 -6.32
N TRP A 259 31.03 -9.84 -5.41
CA TRP A 259 30.21 -10.99 -5.73
C TRP A 259 29.10 -10.63 -6.73
N LEU A 260 28.35 -9.56 -6.53
CA LEU A 260 27.32 -9.09 -7.48
C LEU A 260 27.88 -8.84 -8.88
N GLN A 261 29.05 -8.20 -8.95
CA GLN A 261 29.78 -7.97 -10.20
C GLN A 261 30.11 -9.29 -10.90
N SER A 262 30.56 -10.31 -10.16
CA SER A 262 30.85 -11.65 -10.72
C SER A 262 29.61 -12.37 -11.27
N GLN A 263 28.42 -12.03 -10.77
CA GLN A 263 27.13 -12.57 -11.23
C GLN A 263 26.57 -11.82 -12.45
N ASN A 264 27.24 -10.76 -12.91
CA ASN A 264 26.80 -9.90 -14.01
C ASN A 264 25.37 -9.36 -13.81
N VAL A 265 25.06 -8.93 -12.58
CA VAL A 265 23.79 -8.28 -12.24
C VAL A 265 24.03 -6.96 -11.52
N GLY A 266 23.18 -5.97 -11.81
CA GLY A 266 23.12 -4.74 -11.04
C GLY A 266 22.51 -4.97 -9.65
N GLY A 267 22.44 -3.91 -8.86
CA GLY A 267 21.89 -3.98 -7.51
C GLY A 267 22.38 -2.85 -6.62
N TRP A 268 22.27 -3.07 -5.32
CA TRP A 268 22.72 -2.12 -4.31
C TRP A 268 23.71 -2.76 -3.33
N VAL A 269 24.63 -1.95 -2.82
CA VAL A 269 25.54 -2.30 -1.73
C VAL A 269 25.44 -1.21 -0.69
N TYR A 270 25.26 -1.60 0.58
CA TYR A 270 25.25 -0.67 1.70
C TYR A 270 26.49 -0.92 2.56
N VAL A 271 27.40 0.05 2.63
CA VAL A 271 28.68 -0.08 3.32
C VAL A 271 28.62 0.70 4.63
N ALA A 272 28.63 -0.01 5.76
CA ALA A 272 28.82 0.63 7.06
C ALA A 272 30.32 0.87 7.29
N HIS A 273 30.71 2.13 7.46
CA HIS A 273 32.11 2.50 7.63
C HIS A 273 32.35 3.42 8.83
N PHE A 274 33.30 3.02 9.68
CA PHE A 274 33.75 3.81 10.83
C PHE A 274 34.89 4.73 10.42
N VAL A 275 34.60 6.00 10.18
CA VAL A 275 35.58 7.00 9.73
C VAL A 275 36.34 7.64 10.91
N GLY A 276 35.75 7.65 12.11
CA GLY A 276 36.34 8.31 13.28
C GLY A 276 36.74 9.75 12.97
N THR A 277 37.98 10.12 13.27
CA THR A 277 38.52 11.46 12.95
C THR A 277 39.53 11.41 11.79
N GLY A 278 39.63 10.31 11.06
CA GLY A 278 40.58 10.11 9.96
C GLY A 278 39.86 9.86 8.64
N ALA A 279 40.07 10.73 7.65
CA ALA A 279 39.40 10.59 6.36
C ALA A 279 39.82 9.31 5.62
N HIS A 280 38.87 8.71 4.90
CA HIS A 280 39.08 7.51 4.10
C HIS A 280 38.69 7.75 2.63
N ARG A 281 39.36 7.10 1.68
CA ARG A 281 39.06 7.24 0.25
C ARG A 281 38.44 5.97 -0.29
N PHE A 282 37.27 6.11 -0.92
CA PHE A 282 36.61 5.03 -1.66
C PHE A 282 36.71 5.25 -3.17
N ASP A 283 36.84 4.16 -3.92
CA ASP A 283 36.67 4.17 -5.37
C ASP A 283 35.83 2.96 -5.78
N PHE A 284 34.57 3.22 -6.08
CA PHE A 284 33.59 2.23 -6.53
C PHE A 284 33.18 2.46 -7.99
N SER A 285 33.98 3.20 -8.75
CA SER A 285 33.66 3.58 -10.14
C SER A 285 33.45 2.35 -11.04
N ASP A 286 34.12 1.25 -10.73
CA ASP A 286 33.97 -0.03 -11.41
C ASP A 286 32.66 -0.75 -11.07
N LEU A 287 32.20 -0.70 -9.82
CA LEU A 287 30.87 -1.19 -9.43
C LEU A 287 29.76 -0.35 -10.09
N GLU A 288 29.91 0.97 -10.08
CA GLU A 288 28.98 1.89 -10.73
C GLU A 288 28.84 1.58 -12.23
N ALA A 289 29.96 1.36 -12.92
CA ALA A 289 29.98 0.97 -14.33
C ALA A 289 29.26 -0.37 -14.62
N ASN A 290 29.12 -1.24 -13.61
CA ASN A 290 28.36 -2.50 -13.69
C ASN A 290 26.90 -2.37 -13.23
N GLY A 291 26.41 -1.14 -13.01
CA GLY A 291 25.04 -0.90 -12.55
C GLY A 291 24.80 -1.24 -11.08
N ILE A 292 25.87 -1.33 -10.28
CA ILE A 292 25.81 -1.56 -8.83
C ILE A 292 25.96 -0.21 -8.13
N ARG A 293 24.98 0.15 -7.31
CA ARG A 293 24.93 1.42 -6.61
C ARG A 293 25.41 1.24 -5.17
N VAL A 294 26.33 2.09 -4.72
CA VAL A 294 26.88 2.00 -3.37
C VAL A 294 26.37 3.16 -2.52
N VAL A 295 25.76 2.84 -1.39
CA VAL A 295 25.49 3.79 -0.30
C VAL A 295 26.53 3.58 0.78
N VAL A 296 27.22 4.64 1.19
CA VAL A 296 28.19 4.57 2.30
C VAL A 296 27.59 5.24 3.52
N ASN A 297 27.51 4.49 4.61
CA ASN A 297 27.07 4.98 5.90
C ASN A 297 28.28 5.33 6.79
N LEU A 298 28.51 6.61 6.99
CA LEU A 298 29.62 7.12 7.79
C LEU A 298 29.24 7.18 9.27
N ARG A 299 30.02 6.47 10.09
CA ARG A 299 29.86 6.29 11.53
C ARG A 299 31.12 6.70 12.27
N TYR A 300 31.00 7.10 13.54
CA TYR A 300 32.16 7.49 14.34
C TYR A 300 33.09 6.31 14.68
N SER A 301 32.70 5.37 15.55
CA SER A 301 33.58 4.27 15.95
C SER A 301 32.85 3.12 16.63
N PHE A 302 33.43 1.90 16.59
CA PHE A 302 33.08 0.76 17.44
C PHE A 302 34.21 0.36 18.42
N SER A 303 35.40 0.97 18.33
CA SER A 303 36.61 0.57 19.09
C SER A 303 36.86 1.43 20.33
N THR A 304 37.17 0.77 21.44
CA THR A 304 37.50 1.34 22.76
C THR A 304 38.77 2.20 22.78
N ASP A 305 39.60 2.15 21.73
CA ASP A 305 40.94 2.74 21.76
C ASP A 305 40.97 4.19 21.23
N LEU A 306 39.86 4.64 20.64
CA LEU A 306 39.59 6.03 20.23
C LEU A 306 38.33 6.59 20.93
N GLY A 307 37.96 6.04 22.08
CA GLY A 307 36.76 6.48 22.83
C GLY A 307 35.45 5.94 22.26
N GLY A 308 35.45 4.69 21.78
CA GLY A 308 34.28 4.01 21.23
C GLY A 308 33.12 3.83 22.20
N GLY A 309 31.93 3.87 21.62
CA GLY A 309 30.65 3.57 22.27
C GLY A 309 29.44 3.92 21.39
N GLY A 310 29.62 4.60 20.25
CA GLY A 310 28.46 5.01 19.47
C GLY A 310 28.72 5.50 18.05
N ASN A 311 27.65 5.49 17.25
CA ASN A 311 27.68 5.85 15.83
C ASN A 311 27.82 7.37 15.59
N VAL A 312 27.61 8.17 16.64
CA VAL A 312 27.75 9.63 16.66
C VAL A 312 28.93 10.01 17.57
N PRO A 313 29.78 10.99 17.22
CA PRO A 313 30.92 11.39 18.05
C PRO A 313 30.49 12.12 19.35
N PRO A 314 31.29 12.02 20.43
CA PRO A 314 31.19 12.93 21.56
C PRO A 314 31.47 14.38 21.11
N ASP A 315 30.95 15.38 21.83
CA ASP A 315 31.02 16.79 21.38
C ASP A 315 32.46 17.27 21.14
N ARG A 316 33.41 16.79 21.94
CA ARG A 316 34.85 17.13 21.80
C ARG A 316 35.49 16.63 20.50
N GLU A 317 34.93 15.60 19.87
CA GLU A 317 35.45 14.98 18.63
C GLU A 317 34.61 15.37 17.40
N ARG A 318 33.54 16.14 17.60
CA ARG A 318 32.58 16.50 16.56
C ARG A 318 33.26 17.15 15.36
N ASP A 319 34.10 18.15 15.57
CA ASP A 319 34.75 18.88 14.48
C ASP A 319 35.77 18.01 13.72
N GLY A 320 36.44 17.09 14.42
CA GLY A 320 37.31 16.08 13.83
C GLY A 320 36.53 15.14 12.92
N PHE A 321 35.41 14.60 13.40
CA PHE A 321 34.54 13.71 12.64
C PHE A 321 33.88 14.41 11.44
N VAL A 322 33.39 15.65 11.61
CA VAL A 322 32.82 16.44 10.51
C VAL A 322 33.84 16.63 9.40
N ARG A 323 35.06 17.05 9.73
CA ARG A 323 36.15 17.20 8.77
C ARG A 323 36.46 15.88 8.06
N ALA A 324 36.63 14.79 8.81
CA ALA A 324 36.95 13.49 8.25
C ALA A 324 35.86 12.98 7.29
N CYS A 325 34.58 13.16 7.63
CA CYS A 325 33.47 12.83 6.73
C CYS A 325 33.50 13.67 5.45
N ARG A 326 33.68 14.99 5.56
CA ARG A 326 33.71 15.89 4.41
C ARG A 326 34.86 15.56 3.46
N GLU A 327 36.07 15.37 3.99
CA GLU A 327 37.24 14.95 3.22
C GLU A 327 37.00 13.59 2.55
N THR A 328 36.40 12.63 3.27
CA THR A 328 36.02 11.32 2.74
C THR A 328 35.08 11.44 1.55
N VAL A 329 34.04 12.26 1.64
CA VAL A 329 33.10 12.49 0.53
C VAL A 329 33.84 13.08 -0.68
N GLN A 330 34.63 14.13 -0.46
CA GLN A 330 35.30 14.86 -1.55
C GLN A 330 36.35 14.03 -2.30
N GLN A 331 37.03 13.12 -1.61
CA GLN A 331 38.08 12.30 -2.22
C GLN A 331 37.57 10.99 -2.84
N SER A 332 36.31 10.62 -2.58
CA SER A 332 35.73 9.35 -3.01
C SER A 332 35.04 9.43 -4.37
N ARG A 333 34.94 8.29 -5.07
CA ARG A 333 34.30 8.17 -6.39
C ARG A 333 33.42 6.93 -6.47
N GLY A 334 32.42 6.95 -7.35
CA GLY A 334 31.47 5.84 -7.54
C GLY A 334 30.49 5.63 -6.38
N VAL A 335 30.38 6.58 -5.45
CA VAL A 335 29.42 6.52 -4.35
C VAL A 335 28.10 7.14 -4.80
N TRP A 336 27.02 6.37 -4.78
CA TRP A 336 25.70 6.84 -5.19
C TRP A 336 25.07 7.78 -4.16
N GLY A 337 25.28 7.51 -2.86
CA GLY A 337 24.77 8.32 -1.76
C GLY A 337 25.45 8.05 -0.41
N TRP A 338 25.23 8.98 0.52
CA TRP A 338 25.88 9.02 1.83
C TRP A 338 24.83 9.09 2.95
N THR A 339 24.96 8.19 3.92
CA THR A 339 24.15 8.22 5.14
C THR A 339 25.01 8.60 6.32
N ILE A 340 24.54 9.51 7.19
CA ILE A 340 25.32 9.97 8.36
C ILE A 340 24.69 9.47 9.66
N GLY A 341 25.45 8.67 10.41
CA GLY A 341 25.00 8.07 11.67
C GLY A 341 24.13 6.83 11.47
N ASN A 342 23.78 6.17 12.58
CA ASN A 342 22.97 4.95 12.62
C ASN A 342 22.31 4.84 14.00
N GLU A 343 21.04 4.44 14.03
CA GLU A 343 20.17 4.18 15.18
C GLU A 343 20.43 5.05 16.42
N PRO A 344 20.40 6.39 16.29
CA PRO A 344 20.72 7.32 17.39
C PRO A 344 19.74 7.22 18.57
N ASN A 345 18.57 6.62 18.36
CA ASN A 345 17.53 6.39 19.36
C ASN A 345 17.80 5.14 20.23
N ASN A 346 18.81 4.33 19.89
CA ASN A 346 19.24 3.19 20.66
C ASN A 346 20.40 3.59 21.60
N PRO A 347 20.19 3.68 22.93
CA PRO A 347 21.24 4.08 23.87
C PRO A 347 22.43 3.14 23.94
N ARG A 348 22.32 1.91 23.41
CA ARG A 348 23.47 1.00 23.26
C ARG A 348 24.48 1.50 22.22
N GLU A 349 24.06 2.40 21.35
CA GLU A 349 24.87 3.01 20.30
C GLU A 349 25.31 4.45 20.65
N TRP A 350 25.26 4.83 21.93
CA TRP A 350 25.64 6.17 22.37
C TRP A 350 27.12 6.24 22.80
N PRO A 351 27.89 7.22 22.32
CA PRO A 351 29.30 7.35 22.65
C PRO A 351 29.49 7.49 24.17
N LEU A 352 30.20 6.56 24.79
CA LEU A 352 30.57 6.61 26.22
C LEU A 352 29.36 6.83 27.18
N ASN A 353 28.17 6.34 26.81
CA ASN A 353 26.90 6.60 27.51
C ASN A 353 26.47 8.09 27.55
N GLU A 354 27.00 8.96 26.69
CA GLU A 354 26.52 10.34 26.54
C GLU A 354 25.13 10.38 25.88
N PRO A 355 24.12 10.99 26.54
CA PRO A 355 22.79 11.12 25.97
C PRO A 355 22.78 11.81 24.61
N GLN A 356 22.14 11.16 23.63
CA GLN A 356 21.91 11.72 22.30
C GLN A 356 20.52 12.35 22.21
N THR A 357 20.35 13.24 21.23
CA THR A 357 19.04 13.84 20.89
C THR A 357 18.83 13.81 19.37
N PRO A 358 17.58 13.82 18.90
CA PRO A 358 17.26 13.95 17.48
C PRO A 358 17.98 15.14 16.81
N GLU A 359 17.99 16.29 17.47
CA GLU A 359 18.57 17.53 16.95
C GLU A 359 20.10 17.46 16.88
N ARG A 360 20.77 16.75 17.80
CA ARG A 360 22.22 16.55 17.75
C ARG A 360 22.64 15.81 16.48
N LEU A 361 21.90 14.75 16.09
CA LEU A 361 22.16 14.06 14.82
C LEU A 361 21.87 14.96 13.62
N ALA A 362 20.72 15.66 13.60
CA ALA A 362 20.36 16.53 12.49
C ALA A 362 21.39 17.66 12.28
N HIS A 363 21.86 18.30 13.35
CA HIS A 363 22.90 19.33 13.28
C HIS A 363 24.25 18.78 12.81
N LEU A 364 24.59 17.55 13.19
CA LEU A 364 25.78 16.87 12.72
C LEU A 364 25.69 16.58 11.22
N TYR A 365 24.57 16.00 10.78
CA TYR A 365 24.25 15.75 9.39
C TYR A 365 24.35 17.05 8.56
N ASN A 366 23.68 18.12 9.00
CA ASN A 366 23.70 19.42 8.32
C ASN A 366 25.13 19.99 8.21
N ALA A 367 25.96 19.85 9.26
CA ALA A 367 27.35 20.31 9.24
C ALA A 367 28.21 19.53 8.22
N ILE A 368 27.99 18.22 8.08
CA ILE A 368 28.72 17.39 7.12
C ILE A 368 28.30 17.70 5.69
N ARG A 369 27.00 17.72 5.38
CA ARG A 369 26.54 17.89 3.99
C ARG A 369 26.70 19.31 3.42
N ARG A 370 26.91 20.32 4.28
CA ARG A 370 26.91 21.73 3.86
C ARG A 370 27.94 21.96 2.75
N ASP A 371 27.54 22.58 1.65
CA ASP A 371 28.41 22.90 0.51
C ASP A 371 29.12 21.67 -0.12
N LEU A 372 28.54 20.47 0.03
CA LEU A 372 29.00 19.26 -0.66
C LEU A 372 28.03 18.86 -1.75
N ASP A 373 28.58 18.51 -2.91
CA ASP A 373 27.84 17.84 -3.97
C ASP A 373 27.67 16.35 -3.63
N GLY A 374 26.46 15.83 -3.77
CA GLY A 374 26.16 14.42 -3.52
C GLY A 374 24.72 14.20 -3.05
N ARG A 375 24.35 12.92 -2.93
CA ARG A 375 23.07 12.51 -2.34
C ARG A 375 23.29 12.16 -0.88
N PHE A 376 22.54 12.78 0.02
CA PHE A 376 22.69 12.60 1.45
C PHE A 376 21.38 12.22 2.12
N SER A 377 21.47 11.40 3.17
CA SER A 377 20.36 11.11 4.08
C SER A 377 20.83 11.14 5.54
N PRO A 378 20.01 11.63 6.48
CA PRO A 378 20.20 11.34 7.90
C PRO A 378 20.16 9.82 8.14
N GLY A 379 20.91 9.35 9.13
CA GLY A 379 20.93 7.95 9.52
C GLY A 379 19.56 7.38 9.91
N PRO A 380 19.31 6.09 9.63
CA PRO A 380 18.09 5.42 10.05
C PRO A 380 18.00 5.33 11.59
N VAL A 381 16.78 5.22 12.11
CA VAL A 381 16.50 4.94 13.54
C VAL A 381 16.28 3.44 13.74
N ASP A 382 16.59 2.90 14.92
CA ASP A 382 16.15 1.55 15.29
C ASP A 382 14.62 1.58 15.33
N PRO A 383 13.93 0.81 14.48
CA PRO A 383 12.48 0.84 14.43
C PRO A 383 11.85 0.35 15.74
N PHE A 384 12.56 -0.42 16.57
CA PHE A 384 11.97 -1.18 17.65
C PHE A 384 12.61 -1.03 19.03
N PHE A 385 13.63 -0.19 19.18
CA PHE A 385 14.27 -0.03 20.47
C PHE A 385 13.33 0.59 21.55
N GLY A 386 12.95 -0.25 22.53
CA GLY A 386 12.91 0.03 23.98
C GLY A 386 11.77 0.88 24.61
N PRO A 387 11.23 0.48 25.78
CA PRO A 387 10.14 1.19 26.46
C PRO A 387 10.60 2.57 26.95
N GLY A 388 9.92 3.62 26.45
CA GLY A 388 10.22 5.03 26.74
C GLY A 388 10.79 5.82 25.55
N SER A 389 11.21 5.15 24.47
CA SER A 389 11.58 5.80 23.21
C SER A 389 10.38 5.89 22.27
N ASP A 390 10.03 7.10 21.83
CA ASP A 390 9.11 7.29 20.71
C ASP A 390 9.91 7.37 19.41
N ASN A 391 10.10 6.22 18.75
CA ASN A 391 10.92 6.13 17.53
C ASN A 391 10.36 7.00 16.39
N ARG A 392 9.04 7.24 16.37
CA ARG A 392 8.38 8.17 15.44
C ARG A 392 8.77 9.60 15.74
N ASP A 393 8.78 9.99 17.01
CA ASP A 393 9.21 11.32 17.44
C ASP A 393 10.67 11.56 17.07
N TRP A 394 11.55 10.60 17.37
CA TRP A 394 12.97 10.65 16.98
C TRP A 394 13.13 10.85 15.47
N PHE A 395 12.52 9.97 14.67
CA PHE A 395 12.57 10.06 13.22
C PHE A 395 12.03 11.41 12.74
N SER A 396 10.84 11.80 13.19
CA SER A 396 10.21 13.04 12.75
C SER A 396 11.03 14.28 13.12
N ARG A 397 11.68 14.31 14.29
CA ARG A 397 12.47 15.44 14.76
C ARG A 397 13.81 15.55 14.05
N ILE A 398 14.50 14.43 13.81
CA ILE A 398 15.71 14.40 12.97
C ILE A 398 15.38 15.04 11.62
N TRP A 399 14.36 14.54 10.94
CA TRP A 399 13.97 15.02 9.61
C TRP A 399 13.46 16.47 9.61
N ARG A 400 12.73 16.93 10.64
CA ARG A 400 12.33 18.35 10.75
C ARG A 400 13.52 19.28 10.90
N ALA A 401 14.56 18.85 11.61
CA ALA A 401 15.77 19.63 11.85
C ALA A 401 16.83 19.50 10.74
N SER A 402 16.73 18.52 9.84
CA SER A 402 17.59 18.41 8.66
C SER A 402 17.28 19.50 7.63
N ASP A 403 18.31 20.17 7.10
CA ASP A 403 18.13 21.31 6.19
C ASP A 403 17.60 20.87 4.81
N ALA A 404 18.15 19.76 4.29
CA ALA A 404 17.79 19.15 3.02
C ALA A 404 18.20 17.66 3.03
N ALA A 405 17.72 16.87 2.07
CA ALA A 405 18.14 15.50 1.82
C ALA A 405 17.77 15.10 0.39
N GLU A 406 18.38 14.04 -0.13
CA GLU A 406 18.18 13.59 -1.51
C GLU A 406 17.58 12.18 -1.60
N PHE A 407 17.59 11.43 -0.50
CA PHE A 407 16.89 10.17 -0.33
C PHE A 407 16.57 9.93 1.14
N VAL A 408 15.65 9.02 1.44
CA VAL A 408 15.27 8.61 2.80
C VAL A 408 15.89 7.25 3.10
N ASP A 409 16.69 7.17 4.15
CA ASP A 409 17.25 5.92 4.66
C ASP A 409 16.44 5.42 5.87
N ILE A 410 15.96 4.16 5.83
CA ILE A 410 15.22 3.51 6.92
C ILE A 410 15.62 2.04 7.11
N HIS A 411 15.44 1.52 8.31
CA HIS A 411 15.49 0.09 8.60
C HIS A 411 14.09 -0.53 8.52
N GLY A 412 14.01 -1.83 8.17
CA GLY A 412 12.76 -2.57 8.16
C GLY A 412 12.98 -4.06 8.38
N TYR A 413 12.42 -4.62 9.45
CA TYR A 413 12.65 -6.03 9.82
C TYR A 413 11.38 -6.90 9.76
N VAL A 414 11.52 -8.13 9.27
CA VAL A 414 10.48 -9.17 9.33
C VAL A 414 10.75 -9.97 10.61
N ARG A 415 9.82 -10.04 11.55
CA ARG A 415 10.06 -10.70 12.85
C ARG A 415 9.68 -12.18 12.82
N GLY A 416 10.35 -12.93 11.95
CA GLY A 416 10.18 -14.37 11.79
C GLY A 416 10.30 -14.81 10.33
N ALA A 417 10.43 -16.11 10.13
CA ALA A 417 10.57 -16.73 8.81
C ALA A 417 9.23 -16.91 8.04
N ASP A 418 8.11 -16.46 8.60
CA ASP A 418 6.79 -16.51 7.93
C ASP A 418 6.66 -15.37 6.91
N PRO A 419 6.58 -15.66 5.60
CA PRO A 419 6.48 -14.64 4.56
C PRO A 419 5.22 -13.77 4.66
N THR A 420 4.17 -14.24 5.35
CA THR A 420 2.96 -13.43 5.60
C THR A 420 3.25 -12.23 6.51
N LEU A 421 4.31 -12.25 7.30
CA LEU A 421 4.74 -11.12 8.15
C LEU A 421 5.15 -9.89 7.33
N CYS A 422 5.51 -10.05 6.05
CA CYS A 422 5.69 -8.91 5.14
C CYS A 422 4.38 -8.13 4.88
N TRP A 423 3.22 -8.69 5.25
CA TRP A 423 1.88 -8.15 4.97
C TRP A 423 1.05 -7.87 6.22
N ARG A 424 1.37 -8.50 7.37
CA ARG A 424 0.56 -8.37 8.58
C ARG A 424 0.73 -7.00 9.25
N SER A 425 -0.38 -6.31 9.45
CA SER A 425 -0.47 -4.98 10.09
C SER A 425 -0.56 -4.99 11.63
N ALA A 426 -0.27 -6.13 12.26
CA ALA A 426 -0.32 -6.28 13.71
C ALA A 426 0.55 -5.20 14.39
N ARG A 427 0.10 -4.62 15.51
CA ARG A 427 0.78 -3.52 16.22
C ARG A 427 1.25 -3.93 17.61
N PHE A 428 2.17 -3.16 18.18
CA PHE A 428 2.56 -3.36 19.59
C PHE A 428 1.38 -3.09 20.53
N GLY A 429 1.21 -3.93 21.55
CA GLY A 429 0.12 -3.79 22.52
C GLY A 429 0.35 -2.72 23.59
N ASN A 430 1.61 -2.33 23.84
CA ASN A 430 1.99 -1.44 24.94
C ASN A 430 2.57 -0.12 24.43
N ALA A 431 2.23 0.99 25.09
CA ALA A 431 2.86 2.29 24.85
C ALA A 431 4.38 2.24 25.11
N PRO A 432 5.21 3.08 24.45
CA PRO A 432 4.87 4.09 23.45
C PRO A 432 4.70 3.55 22.02
N LEU A 433 4.95 2.25 21.76
CA LEU A 433 5.03 1.69 20.39
C LEU A 433 3.67 1.30 19.76
N GLN A 434 2.53 1.57 20.41
CA GLN A 434 1.18 1.23 19.90
C GLN A 434 0.86 1.81 18.52
N TRP A 435 1.54 2.89 18.12
CA TRP A 435 1.41 3.48 16.79
C TRP A 435 2.09 2.68 15.69
N GLN A 436 3.05 1.80 16.02
CA GLN A 436 3.89 1.09 15.06
C GLN A 436 3.41 -0.34 14.80
N ALA A 437 3.50 -0.77 13.54
CA ALA A 437 3.34 -2.17 13.20
C ALA A 437 4.55 -3.01 13.66
N LEU A 438 4.29 -4.26 14.01
CA LEU A 438 5.28 -5.24 14.47
C LEU A 438 6.22 -5.69 13.36
N ASN A 439 5.74 -5.69 12.11
CA ASN A 439 6.40 -6.38 11.01
C ASN A 439 6.75 -5.43 9.87
N PHE A 440 7.74 -5.88 9.09
CA PHE A 440 8.43 -5.19 8.01
C PHE A 440 7.70 -4.03 7.38
N PHE A 441 6.72 -4.31 6.52
CA PHE A 441 6.20 -3.27 5.65
C PHE A 441 5.38 -2.23 6.40
N GLY A 442 4.59 -2.66 7.39
CA GLY A 442 3.85 -1.74 8.25
C GLY A 442 4.76 -0.84 9.10
N CYS A 443 5.97 -1.31 9.45
CA CYS A 443 6.96 -0.49 10.12
C CYS A 443 7.52 0.59 9.20
N CYS A 444 7.92 0.22 7.98
CA CYS A 444 8.37 1.16 6.96
C CYS A 444 7.30 2.22 6.65
N GLU A 445 6.04 1.81 6.47
CA GLU A 445 4.90 2.69 6.25
C GLU A 445 4.71 3.70 7.39
N ALA A 446 4.80 3.25 8.64
CA ALA A 446 4.62 4.11 9.81
C ALA A 446 5.71 5.20 9.91
N LEU A 447 6.97 4.86 9.61
CA LEU A 447 8.07 5.82 9.56
C LEU A 447 7.90 6.81 8.40
N LEU A 448 7.60 6.33 7.19
CA LEU A 448 7.38 7.19 6.02
C LEU A 448 6.18 8.13 6.22
N ALA A 449 5.12 7.69 6.90
CA ALA A 449 3.99 8.54 7.27
C ALA A 449 4.37 9.68 8.24
N ALA A 450 5.38 9.44 9.09
CA ALA A 450 5.92 10.43 10.02
C ALA A 450 6.87 11.45 9.36
N LEU A 451 7.29 11.19 8.12
CA LEU A 451 8.18 12.06 7.38
C LEU A 451 7.53 13.43 7.10
N PRO A 452 8.25 14.55 7.31
CA PRO A 452 7.76 15.88 6.95
C PRO A 452 7.41 15.98 5.46
N GLY A 453 6.34 16.72 5.14
CA GLY A 453 5.79 16.79 3.78
C GLY A 453 6.80 17.10 2.68
N ARG A 454 7.78 17.98 2.95
CA ARG A 454 8.84 18.37 2.00
C ARG A 454 9.79 17.25 1.56
N PHE A 455 9.80 16.11 2.26
CA PHE A 455 10.66 14.97 1.93
C PHE A 455 9.88 13.76 1.40
N ARG A 456 8.54 13.83 1.34
CA ARG A 456 7.70 12.69 0.91
C ARG A 456 7.79 12.35 -0.57
N ALA A 457 8.43 13.21 -1.36
CA ALA A 457 8.74 12.96 -2.76
C ALA A 457 10.11 12.31 -2.97
N LEU A 458 10.96 12.26 -1.93
CA LEU A 458 12.30 11.67 -2.03
C LEU A 458 12.20 10.15 -2.14
N PRO A 459 13.10 9.51 -2.90
CA PRO A 459 13.14 8.07 -2.96
C PRO A 459 13.66 7.46 -1.65
N VAL A 460 13.32 6.20 -1.41
CA VAL A 460 13.61 5.48 -0.15
C VAL A 460 14.59 4.34 -0.40
N VAL A 461 15.55 4.19 0.50
CA VAL A 461 16.44 3.04 0.64
C VAL A 461 16.11 2.35 1.96
N ILE A 462 15.70 1.08 1.91
CA ILE A 462 15.60 0.25 3.11
C ILE A 462 16.98 -0.39 3.31
N SER A 463 17.83 0.24 4.12
CA SER A 463 19.26 -0.08 4.26
C SER A 463 19.54 -1.33 5.10
N GLU A 464 18.56 -1.78 5.88
CA GLU A 464 18.70 -2.99 6.65
C GLU A 464 17.40 -3.78 6.69
N PHE A 465 17.46 -5.00 6.16
CA PHE A 465 16.39 -5.98 6.17
C PHE A 465 16.92 -7.34 6.61
N ASN A 466 16.32 -7.88 7.67
CA ASN A 466 16.54 -9.23 8.16
C ASN A 466 15.22 -9.81 8.67
N HIS A 467 15.17 -11.14 8.80
CA HIS A 467 13.92 -11.85 9.08
C HIS A 467 13.86 -12.61 10.42
N LEU A 468 14.92 -12.70 11.23
CA LEU A 468 14.82 -13.41 12.52
C LEU A 468 14.77 -12.45 13.70
N TRP A 469 14.14 -12.89 14.78
CA TRP A 469 13.94 -12.09 15.97
C TRP A 469 14.92 -12.48 17.09
N LYS A 470 15.98 -11.67 17.24
CA LYS A 470 16.96 -11.83 18.32
C LYS A 470 16.28 -11.86 19.70
N GLY A 471 16.40 -12.98 20.40
CA GLY A 471 15.93 -13.18 21.78
C GLY A 471 14.57 -13.89 21.97
N ARG A 472 13.83 -14.23 20.90
CA ARG A 472 12.63 -15.09 20.98
C ARG A 472 12.74 -16.39 20.21
N GLU A 473 13.46 -16.38 19.11
CA GLU A 473 13.80 -17.55 18.33
C GLU A 473 15.28 -17.85 18.65
N ASN A 474 15.62 -19.10 18.97
CA ASN A 474 17.01 -19.48 19.21
C ASN A 474 17.84 -19.00 18.00
N ASP A 475 18.76 -18.06 18.22
CA ASP A 475 19.37 -17.19 17.21
C ASP A 475 20.10 -17.98 16.10
N LEU A 476 19.56 -18.01 14.87
CA LEU A 476 20.09 -18.81 13.75
C LEU A 476 20.49 -18.00 12.50
N GLY A 477 20.38 -16.67 12.51
CA GLY A 477 20.65 -15.82 11.34
C GLY A 477 19.80 -16.16 10.10
N TRP A 478 20.30 -15.96 8.88
CA TRP A 478 19.48 -16.31 7.70
C TRP A 478 19.23 -17.81 7.56
N LEU A 479 17.97 -18.20 7.33
CA LEU A 479 17.58 -19.55 6.93
C LEU A 479 17.46 -19.65 5.41
N ASP A 480 18.36 -20.40 4.75
CA ASP A 480 18.48 -20.43 3.28
C ASP A 480 17.19 -20.91 2.57
N GLY A 481 16.38 -21.77 3.20
CA GLY A 481 15.07 -22.16 2.66
C GLY A 481 13.97 -21.13 2.92
N PRO A 482 13.45 -21.01 4.16
CA PRO A 482 12.37 -20.07 4.49
C PRO A 482 12.68 -18.60 4.15
N GLY A 483 13.95 -18.18 4.26
CA GLY A 483 14.39 -16.82 3.94
C GLY A 483 14.14 -16.42 2.48
N VAL A 484 14.18 -17.36 1.53
CA VAL A 484 13.82 -17.12 0.12
C VAL A 484 12.38 -16.64 0.00
N GLN A 485 11.46 -17.26 0.75
CA GLN A 485 10.05 -16.87 0.71
C GLN A 485 9.83 -15.48 1.30
N VAL A 486 10.57 -15.13 2.36
CA VAL A 486 10.54 -13.81 2.97
C VAL A 486 11.06 -12.74 2.01
N VAL A 487 12.21 -12.98 1.35
CA VAL A 487 12.78 -12.07 0.34
C VAL A 487 11.81 -11.88 -0.83
N ARG A 488 11.21 -12.96 -1.34
CA ARG A 488 10.17 -12.90 -2.38
C ARG A 488 8.96 -12.06 -1.96
N ALA A 489 8.45 -12.29 -0.75
CA ALA A 489 7.30 -11.59 -0.23
C ALA A 489 7.58 -10.08 -0.05
N ALA A 490 8.74 -9.74 0.50
CA ALA A 490 9.19 -8.35 0.65
C ALA A 490 9.38 -7.65 -0.71
N HIS A 491 10.05 -8.30 -1.65
CA HIS A 491 10.21 -7.80 -3.02
C HIS A 491 8.85 -7.55 -3.69
N LYS A 492 7.94 -8.54 -3.66
CA LYS A 492 6.58 -8.41 -4.21
C LYS A 492 5.84 -7.22 -3.59
N ARG A 493 5.93 -7.05 -2.27
CA ARG A 493 5.27 -5.94 -1.56
C ARG A 493 5.82 -4.58 -1.98
N ILE A 494 7.14 -4.43 -2.14
CA ILE A 494 7.75 -3.18 -2.58
C ILE A 494 7.40 -2.87 -4.04
N VAL A 495 7.44 -3.86 -4.93
CA VAL A 495 7.01 -3.69 -6.33
C VAL A 495 5.57 -3.18 -6.37
N GLN A 496 4.66 -3.80 -5.62
CA GLN A 496 3.28 -3.33 -5.51
C GLN A 496 3.20 -1.92 -4.94
N TRP A 497 3.91 -1.61 -3.86
CA TRP A 497 3.93 -0.27 -3.28
C TRP A 497 4.33 0.81 -4.28
N ASN A 498 5.38 0.57 -5.06
CA ASN A 498 5.84 1.49 -6.09
C ASN A 498 4.83 1.60 -7.25
N GLN A 499 4.26 0.47 -7.68
CA GLN A 499 3.18 0.45 -8.67
C GLN A 499 1.91 1.16 -8.19
N LEU A 500 1.76 1.44 -6.90
CA LEU A 500 0.62 2.18 -6.37
C LEU A 500 0.83 3.70 -6.35
N GLY A 501 1.97 4.20 -6.86
CA GLY A 501 2.29 5.63 -6.86
C GLY A 501 2.61 6.17 -5.46
N ASN A 502 2.94 5.30 -4.51
CA ASN A 502 3.42 5.72 -3.20
C ASN A 502 4.85 6.28 -3.29
N GLN A 503 5.38 6.77 -2.17
CA GLN A 503 6.77 7.22 -2.09
C GLN A 503 7.73 6.11 -2.53
N THR A 504 8.44 6.32 -3.64
CA THR A 504 9.20 5.28 -4.34
C THR A 504 10.30 4.67 -3.47
N ILE A 505 10.29 3.35 -3.31
CA ILE A 505 11.37 2.58 -2.69
C ILE A 505 12.28 2.05 -3.79
N MET A 506 13.56 2.40 -3.77
CA MET A 506 14.55 2.02 -4.80
C MET A 506 15.40 0.81 -4.40
N ALA A 507 15.52 0.54 -3.11
CA ALA A 507 16.41 -0.50 -2.61
C ALA A 507 15.83 -1.23 -1.40
N LEU A 508 16.03 -2.54 -1.37
CA LEU A 508 15.87 -3.39 -0.19
C LEU A 508 17.19 -4.12 0.06
N ILE A 509 17.87 -3.77 1.14
CA ILE A 509 19.21 -4.26 1.45
C ILE A 509 19.14 -5.40 2.47
N LEU A 510 19.57 -6.60 2.06
CA LEU A 510 19.61 -7.78 2.92
C LEU A 510 20.83 -7.71 3.87
N TYR A 511 20.61 -7.87 5.17
CA TYR A 511 21.66 -7.83 6.19
C TYR A 511 22.14 -9.23 6.56
N ARG A 512 23.37 -9.68 6.29
CA ARG A 512 24.54 -9.01 5.68
C ARG A 512 25.43 -10.06 5.00
N TYR A 513 26.36 -9.64 4.15
CA TYR A 513 27.15 -10.60 3.36
C TYR A 513 28.05 -11.51 4.21
N ASP A 514 28.78 -10.93 5.17
CA ASP A 514 29.81 -11.61 5.95
C ASP A 514 30.00 -10.97 7.35
N GLY A 515 30.50 -11.74 8.31
CA GLY A 515 31.11 -11.28 9.56
C GLY A 515 30.32 -11.43 10.87
N ASP A 516 29.10 -11.98 10.87
CA ASP A 516 28.39 -12.42 12.07
C ASP A 516 27.41 -13.58 11.77
N GLU A 517 26.56 -13.96 12.74
CA GLU A 517 25.59 -15.04 12.58
C GLU A 517 24.60 -14.83 11.40
N TRP A 518 24.45 -13.60 10.88
CA TRP A 518 23.57 -13.23 9.77
C TRP A 518 24.22 -13.31 8.39
N ILE A 519 25.28 -14.10 8.29
CA ILE A 519 26.05 -14.29 7.07
C ILE A 519 25.23 -14.84 5.90
N LEU A 520 25.24 -14.11 4.77
CA LEU A 520 24.59 -14.50 3.51
C LEU A 520 25.50 -15.26 2.55
N ARG A 521 26.84 -15.12 2.63
CA ARG A 521 27.77 -15.74 1.66
C ARG A 521 27.61 -17.27 1.57
N ASP A 522 27.16 -17.89 2.67
CA ASP A 522 26.93 -19.34 2.79
C ASP A 522 25.44 -19.72 2.59
N LYS A 523 24.63 -18.83 2.00
CA LYS A 523 23.18 -18.97 1.77
C LYS A 523 22.85 -18.92 0.27
N PRO A 524 23.23 -19.96 -0.51
CA PRO A 524 23.14 -19.94 -1.96
C PRO A 524 21.70 -19.81 -2.48
N ALA A 525 20.68 -20.33 -1.80
CA ALA A 525 19.30 -20.21 -2.28
C ALA A 525 18.80 -18.76 -2.20
N ILE A 526 19.11 -18.04 -1.12
CA ILE A 526 18.79 -16.61 -0.98
C ILE A 526 19.56 -15.77 -2.02
N LEU A 527 20.86 -16.03 -2.17
CA LEU A 527 21.70 -15.30 -3.13
C LEU A 527 21.26 -15.53 -4.58
N ASN A 528 20.94 -16.77 -4.96
CA ASN A 528 20.42 -17.10 -6.29
C ASN A 528 19.07 -16.43 -6.55
N GLU A 529 18.21 -16.38 -5.54
CA GLU A 529 16.93 -15.68 -5.63
C GLU A 529 17.12 -14.17 -5.81
N MET A 530 18.08 -13.57 -5.10
CA MET A 530 18.43 -12.17 -5.28
C MET A 530 18.91 -11.89 -6.71
N VAL A 531 19.80 -12.72 -7.26
CA VAL A 531 20.25 -12.61 -8.66
C VAL A 531 19.06 -12.72 -9.62
N ARG A 532 18.15 -13.67 -9.39
CA ARG A 532 16.93 -13.84 -10.20
C ARG A 532 16.07 -12.59 -10.20
N LEU A 533 15.87 -11.97 -9.04
CA LEU A 533 15.03 -10.77 -8.87
C LEU A 533 15.70 -9.49 -9.38
N ASN A 534 17.04 -9.39 -9.30
CA ASN A 534 17.80 -8.23 -9.78
C ASN A 534 18.09 -8.24 -11.28
N ARG A 535 17.95 -9.40 -11.94
CA ARG A 535 18.12 -9.45 -13.39
C ARG A 535 17.09 -8.53 -14.02
N PRO A 536 17.51 -7.53 -14.82
CA PRO A 536 16.57 -6.75 -15.58
C PRO A 536 15.75 -7.72 -16.42
N VAL A 537 14.45 -7.65 -16.26
CA VAL A 537 13.53 -8.22 -17.22
C VAL A 537 13.83 -7.47 -18.51
N GLU A 538 14.52 -8.11 -19.47
CA GLU A 538 14.71 -7.54 -20.81
C GLU A 538 13.40 -6.91 -21.24
N THR A 539 13.44 -5.73 -21.89
CA THR A 539 12.27 -4.94 -22.32
C THR A 539 11.43 -5.69 -23.35
N LEU A 540 10.83 -6.79 -22.91
CA LEU A 540 9.93 -7.67 -23.60
C LEU A 540 8.56 -7.00 -23.49
N ARG A 541 8.03 -6.59 -24.63
CA ARG A 541 6.69 -6.05 -24.76
C ARG A 541 5.82 -7.13 -25.38
N PHE A 542 4.80 -7.56 -24.65
CA PHE A 542 3.84 -8.53 -25.15
C PHE A 542 2.80 -7.84 -26.02
N ALA A 543 2.43 -8.48 -27.13
CA ALA A 543 1.27 -8.05 -27.91
C ALA A 543 -0.01 -8.18 -27.08
N ASN A 544 -1.03 -7.36 -27.36
CA ASN A 544 -2.36 -7.54 -26.79
C ASN A 544 -2.93 -8.88 -27.29
N PRO A 545 -3.17 -9.87 -26.42
CA PRO A 545 -3.62 -11.19 -26.86
C PRO A 545 -5.11 -11.23 -27.24
N VAL A 546 -5.90 -10.20 -26.87
CA VAL A 546 -7.33 -10.10 -27.25
C VAL A 546 -7.49 -9.05 -28.34
N GLN A 547 -7.85 -9.49 -29.55
CA GLN A 547 -8.04 -8.59 -30.68
C GLN A 547 -9.42 -7.92 -30.67
N ASN A 548 -9.54 -6.78 -31.36
CA ASN A 548 -10.78 -5.99 -31.47
C ASN A 548 -11.31 -5.40 -30.14
N ARG A 549 -10.51 -5.41 -29.08
CA ARG A 549 -10.85 -4.88 -27.76
C ARG A 549 -9.73 -4.00 -27.22
N SER A 550 -10.11 -2.97 -26.47
CA SER A 550 -9.18 -2.25 -25.60
C SER A 550 -8.65 -3.22 -24.54
N PHE A 551 -7.36 -3.12 -24.23
CA PHE A 551 -6.74 -3.96 -23.21
C PHE A 551 -7.36 -3.67 -21.84
N ARG A 552 -8.05 -4.66 -21.27
CA ARG A 552 -8.72 -4.56 -19.96
C ARG A 552 -8.54 -5.85 -19.19
N ILE A 553 -8.20 -5.72 -17.91
CA ILE A 553 -7.98 -6.85 -17.00
C ILE A 553 -9.22 -7.01 -16.14
N ASN A 554 -9.78 -8.22 -16.11
CA ASN A 554 -10.87 -8.61 -15.23
C ASN A 554 -10.33 -9.10 -13.88
N MET A 555 -9.33 -9.98 -13.89
CA MET A 555 -8.66 -10.49 -12.68
C MET A 555 -7.13 -10.54 -12.86
N PRO A 556 -6.34 -9.95 -11.94
CA PRO A 556 -4.90 -9.93 -12.04
C PRO A 556 -4.22 -11.17 -11.42
N PHE A 557 -2.93 -11.32 -11.67
CA PHE A 557 -2.08 -12.40 -11.20
C PHE A 557 -1.96 -12.41 -9.67
N GLY A 558 -2.01 -13.60 -9.08
CA GLY A 558 -1.75 -13.84 -7.67
C GLY A 558 -2.82 -13.35 -6.70
N ILE A 559 -4.03 -12.99 -7.17
CA ILE A 559 -5.18 -12.69 -6.32
C ILE A 559 -5.88 -13.98 -5.87
N PHE A 560 -6.41 -13.99 -4.64
CA PHE A 560 -7.34 -15.00 -4.14
C PHE A 560 -8.72 -14.79 -4.77
N GLY A 561 -9.18 -15.73 -5.58
CA GLY A 561 -10.58 -15.76 -5.99
C GLY A 561 -11.44 -16.17 -4.79
N HIS A 562 -12.37 -15.30 -4.38
CA HIS A 562 -13.21 -15.48 -3.18
C HIS A 562 -14.14 -16.72 -3.19
N GLU A 563 -14.11 -17.57 -4.23
CA GLU A 563 -14.98 -18.75 -4.37
C GLU A 563 -14.28 -20.00 -4.94
N ARG A 564 -12.95 -20.01 -5.13
CA ARG A 564 -12.25 -21.21 -5.63
C ARG A 564 -11.43 -21.84 -4.51
N ASP A 565 -11.81 -23.04 -4.10
CA ASP A 565 -11.11 -23.92 -3.14
C ASP A 565 -9.68 -24.35 -3.59
N TYR A 566 -9.04 -23.62 -4.53
CA TYR A 566 -7.76 -23.97 -5.12
C TYR A 566 -6.88 -22.73 -5.38
N GLY A 567 -6.13 -22.31 -4.36
CA GLY A 567 -4.86 -21.58 -4.52
C GLY A 567 -4.91 -20.15 -5.10
N LEU A 568 -3.71 -19.63 -5.39
CA LEU A 568 -3.47 -18.31 -5.99
C LEU A 568 -3.77 -18.32 -7.49
N HIS A 569 -4.31 -17.22 -8.03
CA HIS A 569 -4.52 -17.07 -9.47
C HIS A 569 -3.19 -17.06 -10.25
N GLU A 570 -2.97 -18.04 -11.14
CA GLU A 570 -1.68 -18.28 -11.80
C GLU A 570 -1.46 -17.50 -13.11
N GLY A 571 -2.42 -16.66 -13.50
CA GLY A 571 -2.41 -15.92 -14.77
C GLY A 571 -3.10 -14.55 -14.69
N LEU A 572 -3.48 -14.01 -15.85
CA LEU A 572 -4.33 -12.83 -15.99
C LEU A 572 -5.63 -13.22 -16.70
N ASP A 573 -6.76 -12.78 -16.15
CA ASP A 573 -8.04 -12.86 -16.85
C ASP A 573 -8.27 -11.53 -17.57
N LEU A 574 -8.32 -11.57 -18.89
CA LEU A 574 -8.48 -10.41 -19.76
C LEU A 574 -9.90 -10.35 -20.30
N PHE A 575 -10.45 -9.14 -20.37
CA PHE A 575 -11.77 -8.92 -20.94
C PHE A 575 -11.79 -9.34 -22.41
N ALA A 576 -12.57 -10.36 -22.70
CA ALA A 576 -12.89 -10.84 -24.03
C ALA A 576 -14.34 -11.34 -24.00
N VAL A 577 -15.08 -11.20 -25.08
CA VAL A 577 -16.41 -11.82 -25.21
C VAL A 577 -16.33 -12.99 -26.17
N HIS A 578 -17.32 -13.88 -26.09
CA HIS A 578 -17.42 -15.02 -27.00
C HIS A 578 -17.18 -14.61 -28.47
N GLY A 579 -16.24 -15.29 -29.12
CA GLY A 579 -15.90 -15.06 -30.53
C GLY A 579 -14.76 -14.05 -30.77
N ASP A 580 -14.28 -13.31 -29.76
CA ASP A 580 -13.14 -12.42 -29.94
C ASP A 580 -11.87 -13.22 -30.31
N PRO A 581 -11.08 -12.80 -31.33
CA PRO A 581 -9.87 -13.54 -31.71
C PRO A 581 -8.77 -13.44 -30.66
N ILE A 582 -8.21 -14.59 -30.28
CA ILE A 582 -7.08 -14.69 -29.37
C ILE A 582 -5.79 -14.94 -30.16
N VAL A 583 -4.76 -14.14 -29.91
CA VAL A 583 -3.46 -14.17 -30.59
C VAL A 583 -2.32 -14.35 -29.58
N PRO A 584 -1.15 -14.89 -29.98
CA PRO A 584 -0.07 -15.09 -29.04
C PRO A 584 0.57 -13.76 -28.61
N ILE A 585 1.07 -13.70 -27.38
CA ILE A 585 1.76 -12.52 -26.84
C ILE A 585 3.10 -12.24 -27.53
N MET A 586 3.73 -13.27 -28.12
CA MET A 586 5.02 -13.21 -28.80
C MET A 586 5.13 -14.34 -29.82
N ASP A 587 6.12 -14.24 -30.70
CA ASP A 587 6.48 -15.29 -31.65
C ASP A 587 6.82 -16.61 -30.94
N GLY A 588 6.51 -17.72 -31.58
CA GLY A 588 6.80 -19.03 -31.00
C GLY A 588 6.28 -20.19 -31.82
N ARG A 589 6.21 -21.36 -31.15
CA ARG A 589 5.68 -22.59 -31.69
C ARG A 589 4.63 -23.17 -30.76
N VAL A 590 3.50 -23.61 -31.31
CA VAL A 590 2.45 -24.30 -30.55
C VAL A 590 2.99 -25.63 -30.05
N THR A 591 2.89 -25.86 -28.75
CA THR A 591 3.34 -27.09 -28.08
C THR A 591 2.21 -27.90 -27.46
N ALA A 592 1.01 -27.34 -27.39
CA ALA A 592 -0.20 -28.08 -27.04
C ALA A 592 -1.44 -27.40 -27.61
N THR A 593 -2.37 -28.20 -28.12
CA THR A 593 -3.77 -27.84 -28.26
C THR A 593 -4.61 -28.92 -27.57
N ARG A 594 -5.42 -28.51 -26.60
CA ARG A 594 -6.11 -29.46 -25.70
C ARG A 594 -7.53 -29.01 -25.46
N ASP A 595 -8.41 -30.01 -25.31
CA ASP A 595 -9.77 -29.84 -24.82
C ASP A 595 -9.94 -30.68 -23.55
N ILE A 596 -10.06 -30.01 -22.41
CA ILE A 596 -10.32 -30.63 -21.12
C ILE A 596 -11.62 -30.11 -20.50
N HIS A 597 -12.50 -29.46 -21.29
CA HIS A 597 -13.78 -28.96 -20.81
C HIS A 597 -14.62 -30.11 -20.19
N PRO A 598 -15.33 -29.88 -19.06
CA PRO A 598 -15.55 -28.60 -18.37
C PRO A 598 -14.54 -28.28 -17.24
N ARG A 599 -13.31 -28.81 -17.27
CA ARG A 599 -12.33 -28.65 -16.18
C ARG A 599 -11.23 -27.66 -16.52
N GLY A 600 -10.61 -27.09 -15.48
CA GLY A 600 -9.38 -26.29 -15.57
C GLY A 600 -9.47 -25.19 -16.64
N TYR A 601 -8.44 -25.11 -17.48
CA TYR A 601 -8.33 -24.18 -18.61
C TYR A 601 -9.37 -24.39 -19.72
N GLY A 602 -10.17 -25.46 -19.67
CA GLY A 602 -11.12 -25.78 -20.73
C GLY A 602 -10.42 -26.16 -22.02
N ARG A 603 -10.76 -25.46 -23.10
CA ARG A 603 -10.00 -25.57 -24.35
C ARG A 603 -8.89 -24.55 -24.33
N TYR A 604 -7.67 -24.99 -24.62
CA TYR A 604 -6.52 -24.11 -24.55
C TYR A 604 -5.46 -24.41 -25.59
N VAL A 605 -4.65 -23.39 -25.84
CA VAL A 605 -3.44 -23.46 -26.66
C VAL A 605 -2.23 -23.13 -25.78
N ARG A 606 -1.11 -23.83 -25.97
CA ARG A 606 0.17 -23.53 -25.34
C ARG A 606 1.21 -23.21 -26.39
N VAL A 607 1.94 -22.11 -26.21
CA VAL A 607 2.98 -21.63 -27.13
C VAL A 607 4.31 -21.56 -26.40
N ALA A 608 5.34 -22.25 -26.91
CA ALA A 608 6.72 -22.03 -26.48
C ALA A 608 7.34 -20.93 -27.35
N HIS A 609 7.82 -19.88 -26.71
CA HIS A 609 8.37 -18.69 -27.35
C HIS A 609 9.87 -18.82 -27.59
N ASP A 610 10.36 -18.06 -28.57
CA ASP A 610 11.77 -18.12 -28.97
C ASP A 610 12.74 -17.65 -27.89
N ASN A 611 12.27 -16.84 -26.93
CA ASN A 611 13.03 -16.38 -25.78
C ASN A 611 13.03 -17.38 -24.60
N GLY A 612 12.43 -18.56 -24.78
CA GLY A 612 12.35 -19.62 -23.76
C GLY A 612 11.15 -19.51 -22.80
N MET A 613 10.29 -18.49 -22.94
CA MET A 613 9.03 -18.42 -22.18
C MET A 613 7.98 -19.36 -22.76
N ILE A 614 6.97 -19.71 -21.96
CA ILE A 614 5.84 -20.54 -22.42
C ILE A 614 4.53 -19.86 -22.01
N SER A 615 3.62 -19.63 -22.94
CA SER A 615 2.30 -19.04 -22.66
C SER A 615 1.18 -20.05 -22.86
N TRP A 616 0.12 -19.90 -22.06
CA TRP A 616 -1.11 -20.70 -22.10
C TRP A 616 -2.30 -19.76 -22.29
N TYR A 617 -3.19 -20.12 -23.20
CA TYR A 617 -4.38 -19.35 -23.56
C TYR A 617 -5.61 -20.21 -23.31
N GLY A 618 -6.28 -20.01 -22.18
CA GLY A 618 -7.41 -20.81 -21.72
C GLY A 618 -8.78 -20.23 -22.09
N HIS A 619 -9.81 -21.01 -21.76
CA HIS A 619 -11.24 -20.68 -21.92
C HIS A 619 -11.65 -20.38 -23.36
N LEU A 620 -11.02 -21.03 -24.34
CA LEU A 620 -11.32 -20.83 -25.76
C LEU A 620 -12.61 -21.55 -26.18
N ASP A 621 -13.30 -21.06 -27.21
CA ASP A 621 -14.40 -21.78 -27.89
C ASP A 621 -13.80 -22.93 -28.69
N ARG A 622 -12.78 -22.64 -29.49
CA ARG A 622 -12.01 -23.66 -30.20
C ARG A 622 -10.61 -23.17 -30.52
N PRO A 623 -9.59 -24.02 -30.41
CA PRO A 623 -8.30 -23.77 -31.05
C PRO A 623 -8.45 -23.71 -32.57
N THR A 624 -7.71 -22.81 -33.21
CA THR A 624 -7.62 -22.67 -34.68
C THR A 624 -6.25 -23.07 -35.23
N VAL A 625 -5.35 -23.53 -34.35
CA VAL A 625 -3.99 -23.96 -34.66
C VAL A 625 -3.75 -25.40 -34.19
N ASN A 626 -2.71 -26.04 -34.69
CA ASN A 626 -2.29 -27.39 -34.32
C ASN A 626 -0.94 -27.38 -33.60
N GLU A 627 -0.65 -28.45 -32.84
CA GLU A 627 0.70 -28.66 -32.30
C GLU A 627 1.75 -28.68 -33.40
N GLY A 628 2.86 -27.98 -33.14
CA GLY A 628 3.95 -27.81 -34.10
C GLY A 628 3.84 -26.55 -34.96
N ASP A 629 2.68 -25.89 -35.04
CA ASP A 629 2.50 -24.69 -35.85
C ASP A 629 3.39 -23.54 -35.36
N ARG A 630 3.98 -22.80 -36.30
CA ARG A 630 4.69 -21.56 -36.03
C ARG A 630 3.70 -20.41 -35.95
N VAL A 631 3.81 -19.57 -34.93
CA VAL A 631 2.89 -18.47 -34.67
C VAL A 631 3.63 -17.15 -34.49
N VAL A 632 3.02 -16.06 -34.92
CA VAL A 632 3.55 -14.69 -34.85
C VAL A 632 2.76 -13.89 -33.82
N GLY A 633 3.48 -13.25 -32.91
CA GLY A 633 2.96 -12.41 -31.83
C GLY A 633 1.99 -11.35 -32.35
N GLY A 634 0.81 -11.26 -31.75
CA GLY A 634 -0.21 -10.27 -32.10
C GLY A 634 -0.92 -10.52 -33.43
N GLN A 635 -0.55 -11.54 -34.20
CA GLN A 635 -1.05 -11.74 -35.56
C GLN A 635 -1.77 -13.08 -35.75
N THR A 636 -1.16 -14.19 -35.34
CA THR A 636 -1.73 -15.51 -35.59
C THR A 636 -2.90 -15.79 -34.67
N VAL A 637 -4.09 -16.03 -35.20
CA VAL A 637 -5.25 -16.42 -34.39
C VAL A 637 -5.05 -17.84 -33.86
N LEU A 638 -4.93 -17.98 -32.54
CA LEU A 638 -4.80 -19.26 -31.82
C LEU A 638 -6.15 -19.92 -31.58
N GLY A 639 -7.20 -19.12 -31.43
CA GLY A 639 -8.57 -19.55 -31.18
C GLY A 639 -9.49 -18.36 -30.96
N LEU A 640 -10.73 -18.65 -30.58
CA LEU A 640 -11.73 -17.63 -30.22
C LEU A 640 -11.99 -17.69 -28.71
N ALA A 641 -12.20 -16.54 -28.08
CA ALA A 641 -12.58 -16.45 -26.68
C ALA A 641 -13.97 -17.08 -26.43
N ASP A 642 -14.17 -17.60 -25.23
CA ASP A 642 -15.41 -18.26 -24.78
C ASP A 642 -15.43 -18.34 -23.24
N ASN A 643 -16.28 -19.22 -22.72
CA ASN A 643 -16.39 -19.57 -21.32
C ASN A 643 -16.15 -21.08 -21.07
N SER A 644 -15.29 -21.73 -21.86
CA SER A 644 -15.01 -23.16 -21.70
C SER A 644 -14.19 -23.44 -20.42
N GLY A 645 -14.13 -24.69 -19.93
CA GLY A 645 -13.46 -25.02 -18.67
C GLY A 645 -14.16 -24.51 -17.40
N ASN A 646 -13.37 -24.29 -16.34
CA ASN A 646 -13.84 -23.78 -15.06
C ASN A 646 -13.82 -22.24 -15.08
N SER A 647 -14.86 -21.65 -15.65
CA SER A 647 -14.99 -20.22 -15.87
C SER A 647 -16.40 -19.72 -15.52
N THR A 648 -16.51 -18.47 -15.03
CA THR A 648 -17.77 -17.86 -14.58
C THR A 648 -18.41 -16.94 -15.63
N GLY A 649 -17.72 -16.69 -16.75
CA GLY A 649 -18.17 -15.89 -17.87
C GLY A 649 -17.09 -15.74 -18.93
N ASP A 650 -17.44 -15.19 -20.09
CA ASP A 650 -16.50 -15.04 -21.20
C ASP A 650 -15.27 -14.20 -20.80
N HIS A 651 -14.08 -14.74 -21.02
CA HIS A 651 -12.80 -14.05 -20.88
C HIS A 651 -11.65 -14.86 -21.49
N LEU A 652 -10.46 -14.27 -21.60
CA LEU A 652 -9.22 -15.00 -21.84
C LEU A 652 -8.47 -15.16 -20.52
N HIS A 653 -8.13 -16.40 -20.15
CA HIS A 653 -7.15 -16.67 -19.11
C HIS A 653 -5.75 -16.87 -19.72
N LEU A 654 -4.82 -15.98 -19.39
CA LEU A 654 -3.43 -15.99 -19.88
C LEU A 654 -2.47 -16.36 -18.75
N THR A 655 -1.79 -17.50 -18.87
CA THR A 655 -0.70 -17.89 -17.97
C THR A 655 0.62 -17.85 -18.71
N VAL A 656 1.68 -17.35 -18.07
CA VAL A 656 3.02 -17.27 -18.65
C VAL A 656 4.00 -17.95 -17.71
N GLN A 657 4.82 -18.86 -18.25
CA GLN A 657 5.91 -19.53 -17.57
C GLN A 657 7.25 -18.96 -18.04
N TRP A 658 8.21 -18.96 -17.13
CA TRP A 658 9.61 -18.76 -17.47
C TRP A 658 10.47 -19.82 -16.77
N PRO A 659 10.77 -20.94 -17.44
CA PRO A 659 11.59 -22.01 -16.87
C PRO A 659 12.90 -21.47 -16.26
N GLY A 660 13.15 -21.80 -14.99
CA GLY A 660 14.32 -21.37 -14.23
C GLY A 660 14.25 -19.93 -13.70
N ARG A 661 13.17 -19.19 -14.00
CA ARG A 661 12.96 -17.80 -13.54
C ARG A 661 11.58 -17.56 -12.93
N GLY A 662 10.66 -18.51 -13.00
CA GLY A 662 9.28 -18.34 -12.55
C GLY A 662 9.05 -18.76 -11.09
N LEU A 663 7.80 -18.61 -10.65
CA LEU A 663 7.32 -18.96 -9.32
C LEU A 663 6.71 -20.36 -9.32
N ASP A 664 7.01 -21.14 -8.29
CA ASP A 664 6.40 -22.44 -8.04
C ASP A 664 5.22 -22.33 -7.05
N GLY A 665 4.47 -23.43 -6.86
CA GLY A 665 3.33 -23.49 -5.94
C GLY A 665 1.97 -23.17 -6.56
N PHE A 666 1.89 -23.21 -7.88
CA PHE A 666 0.67 -23.09 -8.67
C PHE A 666 0.39 -24.41 -9.41
N VAL A 667 -0.76 -24.54 -10.08
CA VAL A 667 -1.06 -25.74 -10.90
C VAL A 667 -0.06 -25.82 -12.05
N VAL A 668 0.31 -24.66 -12.58
CA VAL A 668 1.41 -24.49 -13.51
C VAL A 668 2.65 -24.02 -12.76
N GLU A 669 3.72 -24.82 -12.76
CA GLU A 669 4.99 -24.41 -12.15
C GLU A 669 5.72 -23.33 -12.96
N GLN A 670 6.64 -22.63 -12.30
CA GLN A 670 7.49 -21.60 -12.89
C GLN A 670 6.71 -20.47 -13.61
N VAL A 671 5.58 -20.03 -13.03
CA VAL A 671 4.77 -18.92 -13.58
C VAL A 671 5.36 -17.55 -13.27
N VAL A 672 5.16 -16.60 -14.18
CA VAL A 672 5.54 -15.20 -14.01
C VAL A 672 4.31 -14.31 -14.15
N ASP A 673 4.27 -13.21 -13.40
CA ASP A 673 3.25 -12.17 -13.58
C ASP A 673 3.39 -11.58 -15.00
N PRO A 674 2.38 -11.73 -15.88
CA PRO A 674 2.44 -11.18 -17.24
C PRO A 674 2.28 -9.66 -17.28
N MET A 675 1.80 -9.04 -16.19
CA MET A 675 1.43 -7.62 -16.15
C MET A 675 2.58 -6.66 -16.51
N PRO A 676 3.82 -6.80 -16.00
CA PRO A 676 4.92 -5.90 -16.34
C PRO A 676 5.20 -5.80 -17.84
N TYR A 677 4.95 -6.88 -18.59
CA TYR A 677 5.19 -6.96 -20.03
C TYR A 677 4.04 -6.38 -20.86
N LEU A 678 2.83 -6.33 -20.30
CA LEU A 678 1.60 -5.80 -20.90
C LEU A 678 1.27 -4.37 -20.45
N ALA A 679 2.02 -3.80 -19.49
CA ALA A 679 1.73 -2.51 -18.88
C ALA A 679 1.66 -1.34 -19.88
N HIS A 680 2.37 -1.45 -21.00
CA HIS A 680 2.38 -0.44 -22.06
C HIS A 680 1.10 -0.39 -22.91
N LEU A 681 0.16 -1.33 -22.71
CA LEU A 681 -1.12 -1.38 -23.40
C LEU A 681 -2.26 -0.72 -22.60
N ARG A 682 -1.96 -0.25 -21.38
CA ARG A 682 -2.91 0.43 -20.50
C ARG A 682 -3.09 1.89 -20.86
#